data_AF-A0A6A5T2G5-F1
#
_entry.id   AF-A0A6A5T2G5-F1
#
_cell.length_a   1.000
_cell.length_b   1.000
_cell.length_c   1.000
_cell.angle_alpha   90.00
_cell.angle_beta   90.00
_cell.angle_gamma   90.00
#
_symmetry.space_group_name_H-M   'P 1'
#
loop_
_entity.id
_entity.type
_entity.pdbx_description
1 polymer ?
#
loop_
_entity_poly.entity_id
_entity_poly.type
_entity_poly.pdbx_seq_one_letter_code
_entity_poly.pdbx_strand_id
1 'polypeptide(L)'
;MAIATTAGVRNDTDEQHHHDGHHNNSKTQAAIDFAQQAERLGQYAANQENDATGSTQAVEAHFVTAQDPVIETADGHRLPAVPIEEATKLNELRDIVDDRDASQKSPVESRLREAKDGTIHGLLPKEGEQKGEGKSDVPLGDSKAPWKTNPLFPPMPLVAERAWKKPHTVPLEKKLENGEEGKTSDEFVPLEGGPDPLVCDVRHYARRVGLDCEVFDVQTEDGFIVELWHLYNPREYKRTEESQRSPHSPDVFPDSASEGVAGSQYSGGDKKYPVLMIHGLLQSAGAYCTNDDDSLAFFLAKSGYDVWLGNNRCGFKPRHVTLKYNDPRMWAWNIRQMGVMDLPALISRVLTETGFPKLGLIAHSQGTTQSLVALAKEQRPEIGEKISVFCALAPAAYAGSLIGKAQFKFMQVISPGMFRTVFGIHAFIPFMMTMHGLLPGKLYGSMGYRVFAFLFNWTDDRWERDLRNRMFQFAPVYVSAESMRWWLGRECFAKQKCILATREEKLMEDKEDEEEDHKATHSLSPDHDSDDEDRDISQPGLNASKHGMQKNDNDNARYAWYGPLTPPFALWVCGADDLVDGRRLLRRFERGREPYVDVVHSKIIEGYEHLDVIWAMDAIEKVGKEVREVLWKTASKEARELCRIPKGCEGIQDFYRKCEERESATREVEVTAGEWSEKGKEQVSGGAGEGDRDLEKDIRETEEGNDGKEGEPS
;
A
#
# COMPACT_ATOMS: atom_id res chain seq x y z
N MET A 1 -28.18 -14.79 81.53
CA MET A 1 -26.96 -14.54 82.34
C MET A 1 -26.25 -13.34 81.73
N ALA A 2 -25.82 -12.31 82.44
CA ALA A 2 -26.07 -11.91 83.82
C ALA A 2 -25.60 -10.42 84.01
N ILE A 3 -26.37 -9.58 84.75
CA ILE A 3 -25.90 -8.54 85.71
C ILE A 3 -25.00 -7.40 85.12
N ALA A 4 -25.09 -6.08 85.42
CA ALA A 4 -25.81 -5.17 86.34
C ALA A 4 -25.81 -3.73 85.72
N THR A 5 -26.78 -2.83 85.94
CA THR A 5 -26.83 -1.73 86.96
C THR A 5 -25.46 -1.03 87.27
N THR A 6 -25.31 0.30 87.41
CA THR A 6 -26.25 1.38 87.80
C THR A 6 -25.71 2.80 87.50
N ALA A 7 -26.64 3.74 87.23
CA ALA A 7 -26.75 5.18 87.58
C ALA A 7 -25.56 6.04 88.13
N GLY A 8 -25.51 7.34 87.76
CA GLY A 8 -24.59 8.32 88.39
C GLY A 8 -24.51 9.79 87.88
N VAL A 9 -25.61 10.55 87.92
CA VAL A 9 -25.71 12.01 88.24
C VAL A 9 -24.79 13.09 87.59
N ARG A 10 -25.43 13.99 86.82
CA ARG A 10 -25.22 15.45 86.60
C ARG A 10 -23.86 16.14 86.89
N ASN A 11 -23.43 16.95 85.92
CA ASN A 11 -23.20 18.39 86.16
C ASN A 11 -23.46 19.20 84.86
N ASP A 12 -24.01 20.41 85.00
CA ASP A 12 -24.30 21.33 83.90
C ASP A 12 -23.08 22.20 83.56
N THR A 13 -22.71 22.30 82.28
CA THR A 13 -22.10 23.49 81.64
C THR A 13 -22.17 23.37 80.11
N ASP A 14 -22.23 24.53 79.45
CA ASP A 14 -22.02 24.77 78.01
C ASP A 14 -23.12 24.38 77.01
N GLU A 15 -24.12 25.28 76.93
CA GLU A 15 -24.82 25.59 75.68
C GLU A 15 -23.85 26.17 74.63
N GLN A 16 -23.14 25.31 73.88
CA GLN A 16 -22.59 25.63 72.55
C GLN A 16 -22.05 24.35 71.89
N HIS A 17 -22.65 23.96 70.75
CA HIS A 17 -22.30 22.87 69.80
C HIS A 17 -23.45 21.88 69.49
N HIS A 18 -24.59 22.41 69.03
CA HIS A 18 -25.60 21.62 68.31
C HIS A 18 -25.87 22.21 66.92
N HIS A 19 -24.89 22.09 66.02
CA HIS A 19 -25.13 22.23 64.57
C HIS A 19 -24.25 21.35 63.67
N ASP A 20 -23.05 20.95 64.11
CA ASP A 20 -22.09 20.19 63.26
C ASP A 20 -22.44 18.70 63.09
N GLY A 21 -23.18 18.11 64.04
CA GLY A 21 -23.43 16.66 64.07
C GLY A 21 -24.24 16.10 62.89
N HIS A 22 -25.06 16.91 62.24
CA HIS A 22 -25.87 16.47 61.10
C HIS A 22 -25.10 16.50 59.77
N HIS A 23 -24.08 17.36 59.66
CA HIS A 23 -23.32 17.54 58.42
C HIS A 23 -22.27 16.43 58.23
N ASN A 24 -21.63 16.01 59.32
CA ASN A 24 -20.61 14.96 59.29
C ASN A 24 -21.17 13.59 58.87
N ASN A 25 -22.32 13.16 59.41
CA ASN A 25 -22.95 11.90 59.00
C ASN A 25 -23.29 11.88 57.50
N SER A 26 -23.72 13.02 56.93
CA SER A 26 -24.00 13.13 55.50
C SER A 26 -22.74 13.00 54.64
N LYS A 27 -21.62 13.60 55.07
CA LYS A 27 -20.33 13.49 54.38
C LYS A 27 -19.73 12.09 54.47
N THR A 28 -19.84 11.42 55.62
CA THR A 28 -19.39 10.02 55.77
C THR A 28 -20.15 9.09 54.84
N GLN A 29 -21.47 9.27 54.68
CA GLN A 29 -22.24 8.48 53.72
C GLN A 29 -21.83 8.80 52.27
N ALA A 30 -21.70 10.09 51.91
CA ALA A 30 -21.25 10.48 50.58
C ALA A 30 -19.86 9.94 50.22
N ALA A 31 -18.94 9.85 51.18
CA ALA A 31 -17.61 9.26 50.98
C ALA A 31 -17.67 7.74 50.71
N ILE A 32 -18.57 7.01 51.38
CA ILE A 32 -18.80 5.58 51.14
C ILE A 32 -19.43 5.38 49.76
N ASP A 33 -20.44 6.19 49.42
CA ASP A 33 -21.13 6.11 48.14
C ASP A 33 -20.21 6.52 46.97
N PHE A 34 -19.31 7.49 47.19
CA PHE A 34 -18.25 7.87 46.23
C PHE A 34 -17.29 6.70 45.99
N ALA A 35 -16.76 6.08 47.04
CA ALA A 35 -15.86 4.93 46.90
C ALA A 35 -16.50 3.76 46.14
N GLN A 36 -17.77 3.46 46.43
CA GLN A 36 -18.53 2.43 45.70
C GLN A 36 -18.78 2.81 44.23
N GLN A 37 -19.04 4.09 43.92
CA GLN A 37 -19.22 4.56 42.55
C GLN A 37 -17.87 4.56 41.78
N ALA A 38 -16.77 4.91 42.45
CA ALA A 38 -15.42 4.89 41.90
C ALA A 38 -14.93 3.48 41.56
N GLU A 39 -15.19 2.50 42.44
CA GLU A 39 -14.90 1.08 42.21
C GLU A 39 -15.81 0.48 41.13
N ARG A 40 -17.11 0.80 41.13
CA ARG A 40 -18.08 0.33 40.11
C ARG A 40 -17.73 0.80 38.69
N LEU A 41 -17.14 1.98 38.56
CA LEU A 41 -16.69 2.52 37.28
C LEU A 41 -15.27 2.08 36.90
N GLY A 42 -14.54 1.45 37.83
CA GLY A 42 -13.22 0.88 37.57
C GLY A 42 -13.26 -0.28 36.57
N GLN A 43 -12.18 -0.44 35.81
CA GLN A 43 -12.08 -1.49 34.80
C GLN A 43 -11.81 -2.88 35.42
N TYR A 44 -11.17 -2.90 36.60
CA TYR A 44 -10.85 -4.11 37.36
C TYR A 44 -11.27 -3.93 38.82
N ALA A 45 -11.64 -5.02 39.48
CA ALA A 45 -11.82 -5.02 40.94
C ALA A 45 -10.45 -4.92 41.64
N ALA A 46 -10.41 -4.40 42.87
CA ALA A 46 -9.14 -4.16 43.59
C ALA A 46 -8.26 -5.41 43.83
N ASN A 47 -8.79 -6.62 43.65
CA ASN A 47 -8.05 -7.89 43.71
C ASN A 47 -7.53 -8.38 42.35
N GLN A 48 -7.79 -7.65 41.27
CA GLN A 48 -7.34 -7.91 39.89
C GLN A 48 -6.33 -6.87 39.40
N GLU A 49 -6.20 -5.74 40.09
CA GLU A 49 -5.16 -4.73 39.84
C GLU A 49 -3.77 -5.27 40.22
N ASN A 50 -2.76 -4.96 39.41
CA ASN A 50 -1.36 -5.30 39.67
C ASN A 50 -0.43 -4.15 39.23
N ASP A 51 0.86 -4.25 39.60
CA ASP A 51 1.88 -3.22 39.32
C ASP A 51 2.07 -2.87 37.83
N ALA A 52 1.56 -3.71 36.91
CA ALA A 52 1.59 -3.46 35.47
C ALA A 52 0.28 -2.89 34.89
N THR A 53 -0.85 -2.99 35.59
CA THR A 53 -2.13 -2.38 35.18
C THR A 53 -2.36 -1.01 35.79
N GLY A 54 -1.77 -0.74 36.96
CA GLY A 54 -2.11 0.43 37.77
C GLY A 54 -3.51 0.35 38.37
N SER A 55 -3.90 1.40 39.12
CA SER A 55 -5.24 1.52 39.66
C SER A 55 -6.21 2.16 38.67
N THR A 56 -7.31 1.44 38.46
CA THR A 56 -8.37 1.76 37.49
C THR A 56 -9.58 2.44 38.13
N GLN A 57 -9.55 2.70 39.44
CA GLN A 57 -10.61 3.40 40.16
C GLN A 57 -10.85 4.80 39.57
N ALA A 58 -12.12 5.13 39.33
CA ALA A 58 -12.54 6.41 38.76
C ALA A 58 -12.45 7.56 39.78
N VAL A 59 -11.75 8.64 39.44
CA VAL A 59 -11.51 9.79 40.34
C VAL A 59 -12.22 11.06 39.90
N GLU A 60 -12.38 11.28 38.59
CA GLU A 60 -13.00 12.50 38.06
C GLU A 60 -13.65 12.29 36.69
N ALA A 61 -14.83 12.88 36.46
CA ALA A 61 -15.41 12.98 35.12
C ALA A 61 -15.22 14.40 34.54
N HIS A 62 -14.72 14.48 33.30
CA HIS A 62 -14.56 15.71 32.52
C HIS A 62 -15.46 15.68 31.29
N PHE A 63 -16.40 16.62 31.17
CA PHE A 63 -17.34 16.69 30.04
C PHE A 63 -16.72 17.48 28.89
N VAL A 64 -16.18 16.77 27.87
CA VAL A 64 -15.59 17.39 26.68
C VAL A 64 -16.67 17.97 25.76
N THR A 65 -17.84 17.32 25.72
CA THR A 65 -19.06 17.84 25.12
C THR A 65 -20.26 17.51 26.01
N ALA A 66 -21.43 18.05 25.68
CA ALA A 66 -22.70 17.75 26.36
C ALA A 66 -23.09 16.26 26.37
N GLN A 67 -22.45 15.42 25.54
CA GLN A 67 -22.74 13.99 25.40
C GLN A 67 -21.52 13.08 25.62
N ASP A 68 -20.36 13.63 25.97
CA ASP A 68 -19.08 12.90 26.00
C ASP A 68 -18.32 13.13 27.31
N PRO A 69 -18.60 12.32 28.35
CA PRO A 69 -17.85 12.30 29.60
C PRO A 69 -16.58 11.44 29.49
N VAL A 70 -15.43 12.04 29.78
CA VAL A 70 -14.15 11.35 29.92
C VAL A 70 -13.84 11.17 31.39
N ILE A 71 -13.73 9.93 31.87
CA ILE A 71 -13.38 9.65 33.26
C ILE A 71 -11.88 9.39 33.40
N GLU A 72 -11.25 10.07 34.36
CA GLU A 72 -9.86 9.98 34.76
C GLU A 72 -9.73 9.02 35.97
N THR A 73 -8.76 8.10 35.92
CA THR A 73 -8.46 7.17 37.02
C THR A 73 -7.41 7.74 37.98
N ALA A 74 -7.22 7.09 39.13
CA ALA A 74 -6.20 7.48 40.12
C ALA A 74 -4.77 7.58 39.52
N ASP A 75 -4.45 6.74 38.55
CA ASP A 75 -3.15 6.74 37.85
C ASP A 75 -3.12 7.63 36.59
N GLY A 76 -4.08 8.57 36.45
CA GLY A 76 -4.14 9.51 35.33
C GLY A 76 -4.51 8.88 33.97
N HIS A 77 -4.94 7.62 33.97
CA HIS A 77 -5.42 6.94 32.76
C HIS A 77 -6.90 7.29 32.51
N ARG A 78 -7.43 6.93 31.33
CA ARG A 78 -8.81 7.24 30.93
C ARG A 78 -9.64 5.97 30.77
N LEU A 79 -10.81 5.96 31.39
CA LEU A 79 -11.78 4.88 31.24
C LEU A 79 -12.53 5.00 29.91
N PRO A 80 -13.05 3.88 29.35
CA PRO A 80 -13.93 3.90 28.19
C PRO A 80 -15.24 4.64 28.48
N ALA A 81 -16.01 4.97 27.43
CA ALA A 81 -17.21 5.80 27.53
C ALA A 81 -18.23 5.32 28.57
N VAL A 82 -18.51 6.17 29.55
CA VAL A 82 -19.44 5.93 30.68
C VAL A 82 -20.74 6.70 30.45
N PRO A 83 -21.93 6.19 30.87
CA PRO A 83 -23.17 6.97 30.83
C PRO A 83 -23.06 8.30 31.58
N ILE A 84 -23.61 9.37 31.00
CA ILE A 84 -23.59 10.74 31.55
C ILE A 84 -24.10 10.76 33.00
N GLU A 85 -25.16 10.02 33.31
CA GLU A 85 -25.74 9.93 34.66
C GLU A 85 -24.74 9.37 35.69
N GLU A 86 -23.99 8.32 35.35
CA GLU A 86 -23.00 7.71 36.25
C GLU A 86 -21.75 8.59 36.41
N ALA A 87 -21.35 9.30 35.35
CA ALA A 87 -20.26 10.27 35.35
C ALA A 87 -20.61 11.54 36.17
N THR A 88 -21.82 12.07 36.03
CA THR A 88 -22.30 13.22 36.82
C THR A 88 -22.41 12.83 38.29
N LYS A 89 -22.99 11.66 38.60
CA LYS A 89 -23.10 11.15 39.98
C LYS A 89 -21.73 10.99 40.66
N LEU A 90 -20.69 10.57 39.93
CA LEU A 90 -19.32 10.48 40.47
C LEU A 90 -18.81 11.86 40.92
N ASN A 91 -18.98 12.90 40.09
CA ASN A 91 -18.59 14.26 40.44
C ASN A 91 -19.43 14.84 41.59
N GLU A 92 -20.76 14.67 41.57
CA GLU A 92 -21.65 15.14 42.65
C GLU A 92 -21.27 14.57 44.01
N LEU A 93 -21.03 13.26 44.10
CA LEU A 93 -20.61 12.60 45.34
C LEU A 93 -19.25 13.12 45.81
N ARG A 94 -18.31 13.33 44.89
CA ARG A 94 -16.99 13.86 45.23
C ARG A 94 -17.02 15.32 45.67
N ASP A 95 -17.83 16.16 45.04
CA ASP A 95 -17.93 17.58 45.38
C ASP A 95 -18.53 17.77 46.79
N ILE A 96 -19.39 16.84 47.24
CA ILE A 96 -19.88 16.75 48.64
C ILE A 96 -18.79 16.31 49.63
N VAL A 97 -17.87 15.43 49.20
CA VAL A 97 -16.76 14.92 50.03
C VAL A 97 -15.65 15.97 50.19
N ASP A 98 -15.31 16.65 49.10
CA ASP A 98 -14.18 17.60 49.02
C ASP A 98 -14.58 19.07 49.23
N ASP A 99 -15.85 19.36 49.55
CA ASP A 99 -16.42 20.72 49.69
C ASP A 99 -16.19 21.62 48.45
N ARG A 100 -16.35 21.06 47.24
CA ARG A 100 -16.11 21.77 45.97
C ARG A 100 -17.37 22.49 45.47
N ASP A 101 -17.17 23.58 44.74
CA ASP A 101 -18.25 24.33 44.09
C ASP A 101 -18.75 23.58 42.83
N ALA A 102 -19.94 23.00 42.93
CA ALA A 102 -20.58 22.18 41.89
C ALA A 102 -20.81 22.90 40.55
N SER A 103 -20.69 24.23 40.50
CA SER A 103 -20.92 25.03 39.29
C SER A 103 -19.85 24.90 38.20
N GLN A 104 -18.67 24.33 38.51
CA GLN A 104 -17.54 24.32 37.57
C GLN A 104 -17.49 23.13 36.61
N LYS A 105 -18.22 22.03 36.88
CA LYS A 105 -18.04 20.74 36.17
C LYS A 105 -19.35 20.01 35.80
N SER A 106 -20.45 20.75 35.71
CA SER A 106 -21.73 20.23 35.19
C SER A 106 -21.66 19.96 33.67
N PRO A 107 -22.50 19.07 33.12
CA PRO A 107 -22.59 18.87 31.66
C PRO A 107 -22.93 20.17 30.92
N VAL A 108 -22.29 20.39 29.77
CA VAL A 108 -22.46 21.63 28.98
C VAL A 108 -23.90 21.76 28.48
N GLU A 109 -24.63 22.79 28.93
CA GLU A 109 -25.98 23.08 28.41
C GLU A 109 -25.96 23.31 26.89
N SER A 110 -26.92 22.71 26.21
CA SER A 110 -27.06 22.81 24.77
C SER A 110 -28.47 23.22 24.35
N ARG A 111 -28.58 24.04 23.30
CA ARG A 111 -29.87 24.54 22.80
C ARG A 111 -30.21 23.90 21.45
N LEU A 112 -31.46 23.46 21.31
CA LEU A 112 -31.99 22.88 20.08
C LEU A 112 -32.08 23.93 18.97
N ARG A 113 -31.74 23.54 17.74
CA ARG A 113 -31.75 24.41 16.56
C ARG A 113 -32.98 24.11 15.69
N GLU A 114 -33.97 24.99 15.68
CA GLU A 114 -35.11 24.91 14.76
C GLU A 114 -34.77 25.51 13.39
N ALA A 115 -35.14 24.80 12.33
CA ALA A 115 -35.19 25.33 10.97
C ALA A 115 -36.49 26.14 10.73
N LYS A 116 -36.53 26.92 9.64
CA LYS A 116 -37.68 27.80 9.31
C LYS A 116 -38.99 27.05 8.99
N ASP A 117 -38.94 25.73 8.86
CA ASP A 117 -40.08 24.83 8.67
C ASP A 117 -40.58 24.19 9.98
N GLY A 118 -39.92 24.47 11.12
CA GLY A 118 -40.24 23.89 12.43
C GLY A 118 -39.50 22.58 12.73
N THR A 119 -38.59 22.13 11.87
CA THR A 119 -37.84 20.88 12.08
C THR A 119 -36.57 21.12 12.90
N ILE A 120 -36.33 20.28 13.92
CA ILE A 120 -35.19 20.45 14.85
C ILE A 120 -33.96 19.70 14.32
N HIS A 121 -32.85 20.42 14.12
CA HIS A 121 -31.60 19.89 13.58
C HIS A 121 -30.39 20.17 14.47
N GLY A 122 -30.16 19.28 15.43
CA GLY A 122 -28.96 19.25 16.26
C GLY A 122 -28.91 20.31 17.36
N LEU A 123 -27.77 20.34 18.04
CA LEU A 123 -27.53 21.09 19.26
C LEU A 123 -26.41 22.12 19.05
N LEU A 124 -26.61 23.34 19.57
CA LEU A 124 -25.60 24.40 19.64
C LEU A 124 -25.07 24.54 21.08
N PRO A 125 -23.75 24.60 21.30
CA PRO A 125 -23.17 25.00 22.58
C PRO A 125 -23.48 26.47 22.90
N LYS A 126 -23.65 26.80 24.19
CA LYS A 126 -23.58 28.21 24.65
C LYS A 126 -22.12 28.66 24.70
N GLU A 127 -21.81 29.79 24.07
CA GLU A 127 -20.55 30.49 24.33
C GLU A 127 -20.59 31.12 25.74
N GLY A 128 -19.56 30.84 26.55
CA GLY A 128 -19.34 31.51 27.82
C GLY A 128 -18.49 32.76 27.63
N GLU A 129 -18.90 33.88 28.22
CA GLU A 129 -18.13 35.14 28.16
C GLU A 129 -16.77 35.01 28.87
N GLN A 130 -15.67 34.99 28.12
CA GLN A 130 -14.35 35.36 28.63
C GLN A 130 -13.87 36.64 27.94
N LYS A 131 -13.69 37.69 28.75
CA LYS A 131 -13.10 38.96 28.31
C LYS A 131 -11.60 38.79 28.07
N GLY A 132 -11.19 38.81 26.81
CA GLY A 132 -9.80 39.02 26.39
C GLY A 132 -9.72 40.26 25.48
N GLU A 133 -9.13 41.35 25.97
CA GLU A 133 -9.01 42.58 25.18
C GLU A 133 -7.89 42.47 24.12
N GLY A 134 -8.26 42.58 22.84
CA GLY A 134 -7.33 42.51 21.70
C GLY A 134 -7.97 42.97 20.39
N LYS A 135 -7.99 44.30 20.17
CA LYS A 135 -8.37 45.04 18.94
C LYS A 135 -7.99 44.26 17.65
N SER A 136 -8.75 44.16 16.54
CA SER A 136 -9.94 44.86 16.00
C SER A 136 -10.19 44.31 14.56
N ASP A 137 -11.36 44.26 13.90
CA ASP A 137 -12.75 44.66 14.25
C ASP A 137 -13.79 44.09 13.24
N VAL A 138 -15.09 44.16 13.57
CA VAL A 138 -16.33 43.88 12.75
C VAL A 138 -16.67 42.41 12.35
N PRO A 139 -17.94 41.94 12.51
CA PRO A 139 -18.37 40.59 12.10
C PRO A 139 -18.75 40.44 10.62
N LEU A 140 -18.47 39.26 10.05
CA LEU A 140 -18.94 38.84 8.71
C LEU A 140 -20.42 38.40 8.77
N GLY A 141 -21.35 39.33 8.51
CA GLY A 141 -22.78 39.03 8.64
C GLY A 141 -23.80 39.97 7.99
N ASP A 142 -23.41 40.98 7.21
CA ASP A 142 -24.27 41.61 6.18
C ASP A 142 -23.51 42.73 5.44
N SER A 143 -23.00 42.45 4.23
CA SER A 143 -22.47 43.47 3.32
C SER A 143 -22.93 43.23 1.89
N LYS A 144 -23.98 43.94 1.49
CA LYS A 144 -24.39 44.02 0.07
C LYS A 144 -23.29 44.73 -0.71
N ALA A 145 -22.76 44.07 -1.74
CA ALA A 145 -21.75 44.66 -2.61
C ALA A 145 -22.30 45.93 -3.30
N PRO A 146 -21.65 47.10 -3.15
CA PRO A 146 -22.03 48.29 -3.89
C PRO A 146 -21.54 48.19 -5.34
N TRP A 147 -22.48 48.08 -6.26
CA TRP A 147 -22.24 48.16 -7.69
C TRP A 147 -22.00 49.63 -8.10
N LYS A 148 -20.79 49.95 -8.57
CA LYS A 148 -20.53 51.04 -9.54
C LYS A 148 -19.08 51.00 -10.05
N THR A 149 -18.95 50.99 -11.37
CA THR A 149 -17.68 50.89 -12.12
C THR A 149 -17.23 52.24 -12.66
N ASN A 150 -15.91 52.44 -12.81
CA ASN A 150 -15.21 53.00 -14.01
C ASN A 150 -13.80 53.57 -13.67
N PRO A 151 -12.89 53.76 -14.66
CA PRO A 151 -12.47 52.76 -15.65
C PRO A 151 -10.96 52.85 -15.98
N LEU A 152 -10.21 51.74 -15.94
CA LEU A 152 -8.87 51.69 -16.53
C LEU A 152 -8.62 50.31 -17.15
N PHE A 153 -9.13 50.11 -18.37
CA PHE A 153 -8.54 49.42 -19.52
C PHE A 153 -9.57 49.42 -20.68
N PRO A 154 -9.15 49.54 -21.96
CA PRO A 154 -10.08 49.78 -23.08
C PRO A 154 -10.79 48.50 -23.58
N PRO A 155 -12.00 48.61 -24.15
CA PRO A 155 -12.76 47.46 -24.65
C PRO A 155 -12.31 47.00 -26.05
N MET A 156 -12.13 45.68 -26.21
CA MET A 156 -12.11 45.03 -27.53
C MET A 156 -13.56 44.74 -27.99
N PRO A 157 -13.84 44.73 -29.31
CA PRO A 157 -15.22 44.82 -29.81
C PRO A 157 -15.99 43.50 -29.73
N LEU A 158 -17.23 43.58 -29.22
CA LEU A 158 -18.24 42.54 -29.32
C LEU A 158 -18.81 42.48 -30.73
N VAL A 159 -18.73 41.32 -31.39
CA VAL A 159 -19.61 40.98 -32.53
C VAL A 159 -20.53 39.84 -32.08
N ALA A 160 -21.82 40.10 -32.23
CA ALA A 160 -22.94 39.40 -31.59
C ALA A 160 -22.97 37.87 -31.69
N GLU A 161 -23.33 37.22 -30.59
CA GLU A 161 -24.03 35.93 -30.65
C GLU A 161 -25.37 36.11 -31.39
N ARG A 162 -25.57 35.37 -32.49
CA ARG A 162 -26.91 35.01 -32.94
C ARG A 162 -26.89 33.76 -33.81
N ALA A 163 -27.88 32.91 -33.54
CA ALA A 163 -28.19 31.66 -34.21
C ALA A 163 -27.16 30.53 -34.06
N TRP A 164 -27.51 29.52 -33.24
CA TRP A 164 -27.66 28.16 -33.74
C TRP A 164 -28.86 27.46 -33.07
N LYS A 165 -29.93 27.28 -33.85
CA LYS A 165 -30.95 26.25 -33.63
C LYS A 165 -31.19 25.56 -34.96
N LYS A 166 -31.23 24.22 -34.89
CA LYS A 166 -31.64 23.23 -35.92
C LYS A 166 -30.58 22.82 -36.96
N PRO A 167 -30.69 21.58 -37.48
CA PRO A 167 -29.53 20.75 -37.81
C PRO A 167 -29.34 20.53 -39.31
N HIS A 168 -28.12 20.21 -39.72
CA HIS A 168 -27.86 19.51 -40.97
C HIS A 168 -26.79 18.43 -40.82
N THR A 169 -27.20 17.21 -41.13
CA THR A 169 -26.34 16.15 -41.64
C THR A 169 -25.82 16.51 -43.02
N VAL A 170 -24.68 15.92 -43.41
CA VAL A 170 -24.21 15.46 -44.75
C VAL A 170 -22.66 15.46 -44.74
N PRO A 171 -21.99 14.45 -45.33
CA PRO A 171 -20.66 14.04 -44.88
C PRO A 171 -19.52 14.60 -45.75
N LEU A 172 -18.28 14.37 -45.31
CA LEU A 172 -17.11 14.51 -46.17
C LEU A 172 -16.18 13.30 -46.01
N GLU A 173 -16.22 12.40 -46.98
CA GLU A 173 -15.11 11.48 -47.21
C GLU A 173 -13.88 12.31 -47.62
N LYS A 174 -12.72 12.00 -47.02
CA LYS A 174 -11.44 12.30 -47.63
C LYS A 174 -10.51 11.12 -47.43
N LYS A 175 -10.34 10.32 -48.48
CA LYS A 175 -9.26 9.34 -48.57
C LYS A 175 -7.92 10.02 -48.28
N LEU A 176 -7.22 9.51 -47.28
CA LEU A 176 -5.77 9.43 -47.30
C LEU A 176 -5.42 7.95 -47.19
N GLU A 177 -4.67 7.46 -48.16
CA GLU A 177 -4.21 6.08 -48.20
C GLU A 177 -2.93 5.98 -47.36
N ASN A 178 -3.00 5.22 -46.28
CA ASN A 178 -1.95 4.33 -45.77
C ASN A 178 -2.64 3.36 -44.80
N GLY A 179 -2.48 2.06 -45.02
CA GLY A 179 -3.42 1.06 -44.48
C GLY A 179 -3.02 0.49 -43.13
N GLU A 180 -4.03 0.26 -42.27
CA GLU A 180 -4.26 -1.02 -41.56
C GLU A 180 -5.58 -1.06 -40.75
N GLU A 181 -6.26 0.07 -40.54
CA GLU A 181 -7.42 0.18 -39.61
C GLU A 181 -8.78 -0.39 -40.13
N GLY A 182 -8.83 -0.97 -41.32
CA GLY A 182 -10.09 -1.30 -42.01
C GLY A 182 -10.88 -2.54 -41.53
N LYS A 183 -10.51 -3.18 -40.40
CA LYS A 183 -11.14 -4.41 -39.90
C LYS A 183 -11.49 -4.45 -38.41
N THR A 184 -11.01 -3.50 -37.60
CA THR A 184 -11.18 -3.51 -36.14
C THR A 184 -12.56 -3.05 -35.67
N SER A 185 -13.23 -2.21 -36.48
CA SER A 185 -14.52 -1.57 -36.17
C SER A 185 -15.67 -2.54 -35.92
N ASP A 186 -15.68 -3.69 -36.60
CA ASP A 186 -16.76 -4.67 -36.47
C ASP A 186 -16.57 -5.63 -35.28
N GLU A 187 -15.34 -5.82 -34.76
CA GLU A 187 -15.02 -6.82 -33.72
C GLU A 187 -15.29 -6.31 -32.29
N PHE A 188 -14.91 -5.05 -32.02
CA PHE A 188 -15.00 -4.40 -30.70
C PHE A 188 -15.91 -3.16 -30.74
N VAL A 189 -17.18 -3.36 -31.09
CA VAL A 189 -18.18 -2.29 -31.07
C VAL A 189 -18.46 -1.85 -29.62
N PRO A 190 -18.37 -0.55 -29.29
CA PRO A 190 -18.72 -0.01 -27.98
C PRO A 190 -20.09 -0.46 -27.47
N LEU A 191 -20.13 -0.94 -26.24
CA LEU A 191 -21.33 -1.40 -25.54
C LEU A 191 -21.97 -0.27 -24.72
N GLU A 192 -21.19 0.76 -24.42
CA GLU A 192 -21.60 2.00 -23.78
C GLU A 192 -21.07 3.19 -24.58
N GLY A 193 -21.83 4.28 -24.61
CA GLY A 193 -21.50 5.48 -25.35
C GLY A 193 -22.31 6.68 -24.88
N GLY A 194 -21.96 7.86 -25.39
CA GLY A 194 -22.47 9.15 -24.89
C GLY A 194 -21.48 9.79 -23.90
N PRO A 195 -21.97 10.58 -22.92
CA PRO A 195 -21.13 11.28 -21.95
C PRO A 195 -20.13 10.35 -21.26
N ASP A 196 -18.97 10.91 -20.89
CA ASP A 196 -17.94 10.20 -20.10
C ASP A 196 -18.00 10.67 -18.63
N PRO A 197 -18.79 10.00 -17.77
CA PRO A 197 -18.79 10.29 -16.35
C PRO A 197 -17.52 9.74 -15.70
N LEU A 198 -16.86 10.55 -14.87
CA LEU A 198 -15.77 10.06 -14.03
C LEU A 198 -16.33 9.13 -12.94
N VAL A 199 -16.16 7.83 -13.16
CA VAL A 199 -16.57 6.75 -12.24
C VAL A 199 -15.38 5.88 -11.85
N CYS A 200 -15.42 5.30 -10.65
CA CYS A 200 -14.42 4.34 -10.19
C CYS A 200 -14.87 2.90 -10.52
N ASP A 201 -15.04 2.61 -11.81
CA ASP A 201 -15.47 1.29 -12.31
C ASP A 201 -14.77 0.95 -13.64
N VAL A 202 -13.90 -0.06 -13.64
CA VAL A 202 -13.23 -0.54 -14.86
C VAL A 202 -14.23 -1.14 -15.85
N ARG A 203 -15.35 -1.69 -15.37
CA ARG A 203 -16.36 -2.28 -16.24
C ARG A 203 -17.00 -1.23 -17.15
N HIS A 204 -17.22 -0.01 -16.64
CA HIS A 204 -17.68 1.12 -17.46
C HIS A 204 -16.70 1.39 -18.61
N TYR A 205 -15.42 1.62 -18.30
CA TYR A 205 -14.41 1.94 -19.33
C TYR A 205 -14.18 0.79 -20.32
N ALA A 206 -14.15 -0.46 -19.85
CA ALA A 206 -14.10 -1.64 -20.73
C ALA A 206 -15.27 -1.66 -21.74
N ARG A 207 -16.48 -1.33 -21.27
CA ARG A 207 -17.69 -1.29 -22.11
C ARG A 207 -17.69 -0.15 -23.12
N ARG A 208 -17.02 0.96 -22.85
CA ARG A 208 -16.77 2.04 -23.84
C ARG A 208 -15.87 1.58 -24.99
N VAL A 209 -14.90 0.69 -24.74
CA VAL A 209 -14.00 0.14 -25.77
C VAL A 209 -14.49 -1.17 -26.42
N GLY A 210 -15.71 -1.62 -26.13
CA GLY A 210 -16.27 -2.85 -26.71
C GLY A 210 -15.82 -4.16 -26.03
N LEU A 211 -15.22 -4.06 -24.84
CA LEU A 211 -14.95 -5.18 -23.93
C LEU A 211 -16.00 -5.22 -22.81
N ASP A 212 -16.01 -6.26 -21.98
CA ASP A 212 -16.70 -6.24 -20.69
C ASP A 212 -15.76 -6.81 -19.62
N CYS A 213 -16.09 -6.56 -18.35
CA CYS A 213 -15.28 -6.94 -17.20
C CYS A 213 -16.12 -7.72 -16.18
N GLU A 214 -15.55 -8.80 -15.64
CA GLU A 214 -16.09 -9.53 -14.50
C GLU A 214 -15.07 -9.61 -13.36
N VAL A 215 -15.58 -9.86 -12.14
CA VAL A 215 -14.79 -9.87 -10.92
C VAL A 215 -14.90 -11.25 -10.28
N PHE A 216 -13.75 -11.86 -10.06
CA PHE A 216 -13.55 -13.08 -9.28
C PHE A 216 -13.02 -12.71 -7.90
N ASP A 217 -13.57 -13.33 -6.87
CA ASP A 217 -13.02 -13.29 -5.54
C ASP A 217 -11.95 -14.37 -5.37
N VAL A 218 -10.81 -14.00 -4.79
CA VAL A 218 -9.69 -14.90 -4.51
C VAL A 218 -9.41 -14.86 -3.01
N GLN A 219 -9.44 -16.02 -2.37
CA GLN A 219 -9.03 -16.16 -0.97
C GLN A 219 -7.53 -16.46 -0.90
N THR A 220 -6.79 -15.73 -0.07
CA THR A 220 -5.39 -16.02 0.25
C THR A 220 -5.28 -17.06 1.38
N GLU A 221 -4.09 -17.66 1.53
CA GLU A 221 -3.78 -18.61 2.62
C GLU A 221 -4.05 -18.02 4.02
N ASP A 222 -3.81 -16.72 4.21
CA ASP A 222 -4.09 -16.00 5.46
C ASP A 222 -5.54 -15.49 5.58
N GLY A 223 -6.39 -15.70 4.58
CA GLY A 223 -7.83 -15.48 4.64
C GLY A 223 -8.33 -14.09 4.20
N PHE A 224 -7.50 -13.27 3.55
CA PHE A 224 -7.97 -12.08 2.85
C PHE A 224 -8.77 -12.48 1.61
N ILE A 225 -9.78 -11.67 1.26
CA ILE A 225 -10.51 -11.82 -0.01
C ILE A 225 -10.13 -10.66 -0.92
N VAL A 226 -9.40 -10.97 -1.99
CA VAL A 226 -8.89 -10.00 -2.98
C VAL A 226 -9.67 -10.09 -4.29
N GLU A 227 -9.72 -8.98 -5.03
CA GLU A 227 -10.47 -8.90 -6.29
C GLU A 227 -9.56 -9.12 -7.51
N LEU A 228 -9.87 -10.15 -8.28
CA LEU A 228 -9.24 -10.45 -9.56
C LEU A 228 -10.22 -10.08 -10.68
N TRP A 229 -9.86 -9.11 -11.52
CA TRP A 229 -10.70 -8.64 -12.61
C TRP A 229 -10.32 -9.33 -13.92
N HIS A 230 -11.30 -9.76 -14.71
CA HIS A 230 -11.11 -10.46 -15.98
C HIS A 230 -11.75 -9.65 -17.12
N LEU A 231 -10.96 -9.30 -18.13
CA LEU A 231 -11.40 -8.56 -19.31
C LEU A 231 -11.65 -9.50 -20.49
N TYR A 232 -12.88 -9.46 -21.04
CA TYR A 232 -13.30 -10.35 -22.10
C TYR A 232 -14.07 -9.61 -23.21
N ASN A 233 -14.10 -10.21 -24.42
CA ASN A 233 -15.01 -9.77 -25.48
C ASN A 233 -16.35 -10.49 -25.28
N PRO A 234 -17.48 -9.80 -25.00
CA PRO A 234 -18.77 -10.45 -24.74
C PRO A 234 -19.39 -11.11 -25.98
N ARG A 235 -18.79 -10.96 -27.16
CA ARG A 235 -19.16 -11.71 -28.39
C ARG A 235 -18.48 -13.08 -28.46
N GLU A 236 -17.34 -13.26 -27.79
CA GLU A 236 -16.55 -14.49 -27.79
C GLU A 236 -16.69 -15.28 -26.48
N TYR A 237 -17.04 -14.60 -25.37
CA TYR A 237 -17.03 -15.14 -24.02
C TYR A 237 -18.33 -14.78 -23.27
N LYS A 238 -18.98 -15.76 -22.64
CA LYS A 238 -20.15 -15.52 -21.79
C LYS A 238 -19.69 -15.29 -20.35
N ARG A 239 -20.14 -14.20 -19.72
CA ARG A 239 -19.89 -13.93 -18.29
C ARG A 239 -20.20 -15.14 -17.41
N THR A 240 -19.32 -15.45 -16.46
CA THR A 240 -19.44 -16.60 -15.55
C THR A 240 -20.45 -16.35 -14.42
N GLU A 241 -21.07 -17.43 -13.96
CA GLU A 241 -22.09 -17.39 -12.91
C GLU A 241 -21.48 -16.99 -11.56
N GLU A 242 -22.25 -16.38 -10.67
CA GLU A 242 -21.74 -15.82 -9.41
C GLU A 242 -21.13 -16.88 -8.47
N SER A 243 -21.66 -18.10 -8.48
CA SER A 243 -21.10 -19.25 -7.74
C SER A 243 -19.77 -19.78 -8.28
N GLN A 244 -19.41 -19.43 -9.52
CA GLN A 244 -18.08 -19.73 -10.07
C GLN A 244 -17.10 -18.63 -9.67
N ARG A 245 -17.57 -17.37 -9.54
CA ARG A 245 -16.74 -16.21 -9.21
C ARG A 245 -16.50 -16.00 -7.70
N SER A 246 -17.12 -16.79 -6.83
CA SER A 246 -16.82 -16.82 -5.39
C SER A 246 -15.42 -17.36 -5.09
N PRO A 247 -14.86 -17.16 -3.87
CA PRO A 247 -13.56 -17.73 -3.51
C PRO A 247 -13.53 -19.26 -3.60
N HIS A 248 -12.41 -19.80 -4.09
CA HIS A 248 -12.07 -21.22 -4.01
C HIS A 248 -11.33 -21.54 -2.69
N SER A 249 -10.83 -22.77 -2.55
CA SER A 249 -9.94 -23.13 -1.44
C SER A 249 -8.76 -22.15 -1.34
N PRO A 250 -8.28 -21.80 -0.13
CA PRO A 250 -7.05 -21.03 0.05
C PRO A 250 -5.79 -21.74 -0.49
N ASP A 251 -5.86 -23.04 -0.78
CA ASP A 251 -4.73 -23.84 -1.26
C ASP A 251 -4.25 -23.36 -2.63
N VAL A 252 -2.96 -23.04 -2.72
CA VAL A 252 -2.31 -22.55 -3.93
C VAL A 252 -1.73 -23.74 -4.71
N PHE A 253 -1.97 -23.78 -6.03
CA PHE A 253 -1.51 -24.84 -6.94
C PHE A 253 -1.89 -26.29 -6.52
N PRO A 254 -3.18 -26.61 -6.30
CA PRO A 254 -3.59 -27.95 -5.88
C PRO A 254 -3.16 -29.03 -6.88
N ASP A 255 -2.57 -30.13 -6.37
CA ASP A 255 -2.04 -31.26 -7.17
C ASP A 255 -3.09 -31.96 -8.05
N SER A 256 -4.37 -31.85 -7.66
CA SER A 256 -5.47 -32.29 -8.51
C SER A 256 -5.90 -31.14 -9.42
N ALA A 257 -5.86 -31.40 -10.73
CA ALA A 257 -6.77 -30.76 -11.68
C ALA A 257 -8.20 -31.18 -11.30
N SER A 258 -8.78 -30.49 -10.31
CA SER A 258 -10.08 -30.83 -9.75
C SER A 258 -11.13 -30.76 -10.85
N GLU A 259 -12.00 -31.79 -10.91
CA GLU A 259 -12.94 -32.04 -12.01
C GLU A 259 -14.13 -31.06 -12.03
N GLY A 260 -13.89 -29.76 -11.81
CA GLY A 260 -14.93 -28.79 -11.46
C GLY A 260 -14.66 -27.31 -11.73
N VAL A 261 -13.55 -26.92 -12.38
CA VAL A 261 -13.38 -25.54 -12.87
C VAL A 261 -13.44 -25.51 -14.40
N ALA A 262 -14.11 -24.49 -14.94
CA ALA A 262 -14.47 -24.43 -16.34
C ALA A 262 -13.23 -24.22 -17.22
N GLY A 263 -12.69 -25.31 -17.78
CA GLY A 263 -11.70 -25.22 -18.85
C GLY A 263 -12.19 -24.23 -19.91
N SER A 264 -11.36 -23.21 -20.18
CA SER A 264 -11.75 -21.97 -20.85
C SER A 264 -12.85 -22.11 -21.91
N GLN A 265 -13.83 -21.22 -21.93
CA GLN A 265 -14.99 -21.26 -22.83
C GLN A 265 -14.64 -21.29 -24.33
N TYR A 266 -13.38 -20.97 -24.68
CA TYR A 266 -12.81 -21.08 -26.02
C TYR A 266 -12.43 -22.52 -26.39
N SER A 267 -12.71 -22.91 -27.63
CA SER A 267 -12.19 -24.13 -28.27
C SER A 267 -10.66 -24.18 -28.31
N GLY A 268 -10.09 -25.38 -28.42
CA GLY A 268 -8.66 -25.53 -28.72
C GLY A 268 -8.33 -24.92 -30.09
N GLY A 269 -7.33 -24.03 -30.13
CA GLY A 269 -7.01 -23.18 -31.29
C GLY A 269 -7.58 -21.76 -31.20
N ASP A 270 -8.69 -21.58 -30.46
CA ASP A 270 -9.31 -20.26 -30.21
C ASP A 270 -8.94 -19.67 -28.84
N LYS A 271 -8.23 -20.43 -28.00
CA LYS A 271 -7.80 -19.97 -26.68
C LYS A 271 -6.91 -18.72 -26.77
N LYS A 272 -6.89 -17.95 -25.71
CA LYS A 272 -6.05 -16.77 -25.53
C LYS A 272 -5.00 -17.07 -24.46
N TYR A 273 -3.80 -16.54 -24.62
CA TYR A 273 -2.72 -16.78 -23.65
C TYR A 273 -2.93 -15.92 -22.39
N PRO A 274 -2.90 -16.49 -21.16
CA PRO A 274 -3.17 -15.74 -19.95
C PRO A 274 -2.06 -14.78 -19.55
N VAL A 275 -2.47 -13.56 -19.19
CA VAL A 275 -1.62 -12.48 -18.69
C VAL A 275 -2.21 -11.94 -17.40
N LEU A 276 -1.43 -11.97 -16.31
CA LEU A 276 -1.78 -11.35 -15.03
C LEU A 276 -1.06 -10.00 -14.90
N MET A 277 -1.79 -8.95 -14.52
CA MET A 277 -1.25 -7.59 -14.34
C MET A 277 -1.39 -7.13 -12.87
N ILE A 278 -0.29 -6.70 -12.25
CA ILE A 278 -0.24 -6.27 -10.82
C ILE A 278 0.19 -4.79 -10.69
N HIS A 279 -0.66 -3.99 -10.06
CA HIS A 279 -0.53 -2.53 -9.95
C HIS A 279 0.52 -2.04 -8.92
N GLY A 280 0.82 -0.74 -8.96
CA GLY A 280 1.76 -0.08 -8.04
C GLY A 280 1.19 0.32 -6.68
N LEU A 281 2.03 1.01 -5.88
CA LEU A 281 1.70 1.48 -4.54
C LEU A 281 0.53 2.47 -4.58
N LEU A 282 -0.42 2.32 -3.63
CA LEU A 282 -1.66 3.09 -3.55
C LEU A 282 -2.60 2.98 -4.77
N GLN A 283 -2.23 2.30 -5.86
CA GLN A 283 -3.10 2.14 -7.03
C GLN A 283 -4.06 0.96 -6.86
N SER A 284 -4.96 0.78 -7.82
CA SER A 284 -5.70 -0.45 -8.09
C SER A 284 -5.40 -0.94 -9.50
N ALA A 285 -5.87 -2.14 -9.85
CA ALA A 285 -5.82 -2.71 -11.19
C ALA A 285 -6.32 -1.76 -12.30
N GLY A 286 -7.24 -0.84 -11.96
CA GLY A 286 -7.80 0.13 -12.89
C GLY A 286 -6.80 1.13 -13.45
N ALA A 287 -5.62 1.27 -12.86
CA ALA A 287 -4.52 2.06 -13.42
C ALA A 287 -4.10 1.61 -14.82
N TYR A 288 -4.35 0.35 -15.22
CA TYR A 288 -4.09 -0.15 -16.58
C TYR A 288 -5.23 0.08 -17.58
N CYS A 289 -6.31 0.77 -17.19
CA CYS A 289 -7.61 0.86 -17.88
C CYS A 289 -8.11 2.30 -18.07
N THR A 290 -7.23 3.31 -18.00
CA THR A 290 -7.60 4.73 -17.91
C THR A 290 -7.57 5.49 -19.24
N ASN A 291 -6.89 4.99 -20.26
CA ASN A 291 -6.55 5.70 -21.49
C ASN A 291 -7.41 5.24 -22.69
N ASP A 292 -8.65 4.79 -22.43
CA ASP A 292 -9.54 4.18 -23.43
C ASP A 292 -8.78 3.12 -24.25
N ASP A 293 -8.79 3.15 -25.59
CA ASP A 293 -8.14 2.10 -26.41
C ASP A 293 -6.62 2.01 -26.23
N ASP A 294 -5.96 3.10 -25.80
CA ASP A 294 -4.53 3.15 -25.49
C ASP A 294 -4.21 2.68 -24.04
N SER A 295 -5.20 2.11 -23.34
CA SER A 295 -5.00 1.42 -22.08
C SER A 295 -4.27 0.09 -22.30
N LEU A 296 -3.13 -0.13 -21.63
CA LEU A 296 -2.31 -1.34 -21.81
C LEU A 296 -3.11 -2.65 -21.65
N ALA A 297 -4.05 -2.70 -20.70
CA ALA A 297 -4.90 -3.89 -20.51
C ALA A 297 -5.89 -4.11 -21.68
N PHE A 298 -6.50 -3.04 -22.20
CA PHE A 298 -7.44 -3.12 -23.31
C PHE A 298 -6.72 -3.42 -24.64
N PHE A 299 -5.56 -2.80 -24.87
CA PHE A 299 -4.67 -3.10 -25.99
C PHE A 299 -4.27 -4.59 -26.03
N LEU A 300 -3.86 -5.18 -24.91
CA LEU A 300 -3.50 -6.60 -24.85
C LEU A 300 -4.71 -7.53 -25.07
N ALA A 301 -5.87 -7.21 -24.48
CA ALA A 301 -7.10 -7.98 -24.69
C ALA A 301 -7.56 -7.94 -26.16
N LYS A 302 -7.52 -6.75 -26.80
CA LYS A 302 -7.84 -6.56 -28.23
C LYS A 302 -6.80 -7.20 -29.16
N SER A 303 -5.54 -7.25 -28.74
CA SER A 303 -4.47 -7.99 -29.42
C SER A 303 -4.68 -9.51 -29.37
N GLY A 304 -5.42 -10.02 -28.38
CA GLY A 304 -5.81 -11.44 -28.31
C GLY A 304 -5.29 -12.21 -27.11
N TYR A 305 -4.81 -11.54 -26.07
CA TYR A 305 -4.49 -12.16 -24.78
C TYR A 305 -5.73 -12.33 -23.89
N ASP A 306 -5.63 -13.22 -22.92
CA ASP A 306 -6.62 -13.39 -21.84
C ASP A 306 -6.13 -12.53 -20.67
N VAL A 307 -6.76 -11.38 -20.44
CA VAL A 307 -6.19 -10.35 -19.55
C VAL A 307 -6.88 -10.35 -18.20
N TRP A 308 -6.07 -10.62 -17.18
CA TRP A 308 -6.43 -10.71 -15.78
C TRP A 308 -5.70 -9.62 -14.99
N LEU A 309 -6.43 -8.86 -14.18
CA LEU A 309 -5.90 -7.74 -13.40
C LEU A 309 -6.05 -8.03 -11.91
N GLY A 310 -4.93 -8.26 -11.23
CA GLY A 310 -4.94 -8.56 -9.79
C GLY A 310 -4.95 -7.29 -8.96
N ASN A 311 -5.89 -7.18 -8.02
CA ASN A 311 -5.81 -6.22 -6.93
C ASN A 311 -5.21 -6.87 -5.69
N ASN A 312 -4.37 -6.13 -4.99
CA ASN A 312 -3.84 -6.57 -3.70
C ASN A 312 -4.85 -6.42 -2.57
N ARG A 313 -4.54 -7.04 -1.41
CA ARG A 313 -5.34 -6.98 -0.18
C ARG A 313 -5.77 -5.56 0.22
N CYS A 314 -6.93 -5.52 0.88
CA CYS A 314 -7.68 -4.33 1.29
C CYS A 314 -8.30 -3.47 0.17
N GLY A 315 -7.58 -3.12 -0.90
CA GLY A 315 -8.12 -2.44 -2.09
C GLY A 315 -9.05 -1.25 -1.79
N PHE A 316 -10.15 -1.11 -2.53
CA PHE A 316 -11.22 -0.13 -2.19
C PHE A 316 -12.15 -0.61 -1.07
N LYS A 317 -12.30 -1.93 -0.93
CA LYS A 317 -13.25 -2.58 -0.02
C LYS A 317 -12.51 -3.65 0.80
N PRO A 318 -12.05 -3.33 2.00
CA PRO A 318 -11.28 -4.26 2.80
C PRO A 318 -12.11 -5.47 3.24
N ARG A 319 -11.71 -6.68 2.82
CA ARG A 319 -12.43 -7.95 3.06
C ARG A 319 -11.49 -9.06 3.55
N HIS A 320 -12.01 -9.88 4.44
CA HIS A 320 -11.34 -11.04 5.03
C HIS A 320 -12.40 -12.03 5.53
N VAL A 321 -12.10 -13.33 5.58
CA VAL A 321 -13.02 -14.38 6.06
C VAL A 321 -13.44 -14.17 7.53
N THR A 322 -12.47 -13.89 8.42
CA THR A 322 -12.67 -13.77 9.87
C THR A 322 -12.46 -12.35 10.41
N LEU A 323 -11.47 -11.61 9.89
CA LEU A 323 -11.10 -10.29 10.41
C LEU A 323 -12.06 -9.19 9.92
N LYS A 324 -12.22 -8.14 10.73
CA LYS A 324 -13.04 -6.95 10.43
C LYS A 324 -12.15 -5.72 10.34
N TYR A 325 -12.61 -4.67 9.64
CA TYR A 325 -11.86 -3.42 9.43
C TYR A 325 -11.21 -2.85 10.71
N ASN A 326 -11.88 -2.93 11.86
CA ASN A 326 -11.39 -2.40 13.15
C ASN A 326 -10.34 -3.32 13.83
N ASP A 327 -10.17 -4.56 13.40
CA ASP A 327 -9.18 -5.49 13.94
C ASP A 327 -7.77 -5.10 13.46
N PRO A 328 -6.81 -4.80 14.35
CA PRO A 328 -5.45 -4.43 13.95
C PRO A 328 -4.75 -5.49 13.09
N ARG A 329 -5.09 -6.78 13.27
CA ARG A 329 -4.48 -7.88 12.50
C ARG A 329 -4.80 -7.79 11.01
N MET A 330 -5.92 -7.17 10.65
CA MET A 330 -6.31 -6.92 9.26
C MET A 330 -5.36 -5.95 8.53
N TRP A 331 -4.47 -5.28 9.27
CA TRP A 331 -3.51 -4.29 8.77
C TRP A 331 -2.05 -4.66 9.12
N ALA A 332 -1.83 -5.81 9.75
CA ALA A 332 -0.51 -6.31 10.16
C ALA A 332 0.18 -7.07 9.01
N TRP A 333 0.43 -6.36 7.90
CA TRP A 333 1.04 -6.90 6.69
C TRP A 333 1.87 -5.85 5.94
N ASN A 334 2.87 -6.32 5.20
CA ASN A 334 3.71 -5.53 4.30
C ASN A 334 3.90 -6.23 2.94
N ILE A 335 4.82 -5.72 2.12
CA ILE A 335 5.11 -6.23 0.77
C ILE A 335 5.45 -7.73 0.76
N ARG A 336 6.03 -8.27 1.85
CA ARG A 336 6.29 -9.71 1.96
C ARG A 336 5.01 -10.54 1.91
N GLN A 337 3.97 -10.16 2.65
CA GLN A 337 2.68 -10.88 2.60
C GLN A 337 2.02 -10.76 1.22
N MET A 338 2.10 -9.59 0.58
CA MET A 338 1.59 -9.40 -0.78
C MET A 338 2.33 -10.31 -1.78
N GLY A 339 3.64 -10.50 -1.62
CA GLY A 339 4.45 -11.39 -2.46
C GLY A 339 4.22 -12.88 -2.16
N VAL A 340 4.13 -13.26 -0.89
CA VAL A 340 4.09 -14.66 -0.44
C VAL A 340 2.68 -15.26 -0.41
N MET A 341 1.63 -14.42 -0.32
CA MET A 341 0.23 -14.85 -0.18
C MET A 341 -0.68 -14.33 -1.31
N ASP A 342 -0.67 -13.01 -1.61
CA ASP A 342 -1.59 -12.44 -2.61
C ASP A 342 -1.22 -12.90 -4.03
N LEU A 343 0.05 -12.74 -4.43
CA LEU A 343 0.51 -13.07 -5.78
C LEU A 343 0.34 -14.57 -6.12
N PRO A 344 0.71 -15.54 -5.26
CA PRO A 344 0.53 -16.95 -5.58
C PRO A 344 -0.95 -17.34 -5.68
N ALA A 345 -1.81 -16.81 -4.79
CA ALA A 345 -3.26 -17.04 -4.86
C ALA A 345 -3.88 -16.49 -6.16
N LEU A 346 -3.47 -15.29 -6.59
CA LEU A 346 -3.88 -14.68 -7.87
C LEU A 346 -3.41 -15.51 -9.07
N ILE A 347 -2.13 -15.93 -9.10
CA ILE A 347 -1.59 -16.79 -10.17
C ILE A 347 -2.34 -18.13 -10.21
N SER A 348 -2.48 -18.80 -9.06
CA SER A 348 -3.20 -20.07 -8.94
C SER A 348 -4.62 -19.96 -9.49
N ARG A 349 -5.37 -18.92 -9.10
CA ARG A 349 -6.72 -18.70 -9.64
C ARG A 349 -6.72 -18.59 -11.16
N VAL A 350 -5.86 -17.75 -11.76
CA VAL A 350 -5.79 -17.59 -13.23
C VAL A 350 -5.45 -18.91 -13.92
N LEU A 351 -4.50 -19.69 -13.39
CA LEU A 351 -4.16 -21.00 -13.99
C LEU A 351 -5.31 -22.01 -13.86
N THR A 352 -6.05 -22.02 -12.76
CA THR A 352 -7.24 -22.87 -12.59
C THR A 352 -8.38 -22.50 -13.54
N GLU A 353 -8.69 -21.21 -13.71
CA GLU A 353 -9.77 -20.75 -14.63
C GLU A 353 -9.41 -20.96 -16.11
N THR A 354 -8.13 -20.81 -16.48
CA THR A 354 -7.71 -20.84 -17.89
C THR A 354 -7.24 -22.23 -18.35
N GLY A 355 -6.80 -23.07 -17.40
CA GLY A 355 -6.27 -24.41 -17.64
C GLY A 355 -4.86 -24.43 -18.25
N PHE A 356 -4.13 -23.32 -18.21
CA PHE A 356 -2.73 -23.26 -18.63
C PHE A 356 -1.77 -23.63 -17.50
N PRO A 357 -0.59 -24.21 -17.79
CA PRO A 357 0.42 -24.47 -16.78
C PRO A 357 1.22 -23.22 -16.38
N LYS A 358 1.26 -22.20 -17.24
CA LYS A 358 1.99 -20.94 -17.04
C LYS A 358 1.26 -19.74 -17.63
N LEU A 359 1.38 -18.59 -16.97
CA LEU A 359 0.91 -17.28 -17.45
C LEU A 359 2.05 -16.28 -17.63
N GLY A 360 1.83 -15.21 -18.40
CA GLY A 360 2.73 -14.05 -18.44
C GLY A 360 2.40 -13.08 -17.30
N LEU A 361 3.40 -12.61 -16.54
CA LEU A 361 3.20 -11.70 -15.42
C LEU A 361 3.69 -10.29 -15.79
N ILE A 362 2.80 -9.31 -15.83
CA ILE A 362 3.15 -7.88 -15.91
C ILE A 362 3.00 -7.28 -14.51
N ALA A 363 3.95 -6.47 -14.07
CA ALA A 363 3.77 -5.67 -12.87
C ALA A 363 4.35 -4.27 -13.01
N HIS A 364 3.78 -3.31 -12.27
CA HIS A 364 4.22 -1.91 -12.23
C HIS A 364 4.64 -1.50 -10.82
N SER A 365 5.75 -0.76 -10.69
CA SER A 365 6.16 -0.12 -9.41
C SER A 365 6.19 -1.14 -8.26
N GLN A 366 5.49 -0.92 -7.14
CA GLN A 366 5.35 -1.89 -6.03
C GLN A 366 4.96 -3.30 -6.47
N GLY A 367 4.14 -3.47 -7.52
CA GLY A 367 3.82 -4.79 -8.05
C GLY A 367 5.07 -5.53 -8.50
N THR A 368 6.08 -4.84 -9.03
CA THR A 368 7.38 -5.45 -9.35
C THR A 368 8.13 -5.86 -8.09
N THR A 369 8.14 -5.03 -7.04
CA THR A 369 8.74 -5.35 -5.73
C THR A 369 8.11 -6.61 -5.14
N GLN A 370 6.78 -6.69 -5.18
CA GLN A 370 5.99 -7.84 -4.76
C GLN A 370 6.39 -9.11 -5.50
N SER A 371 6.52 -9.05 -6.83
CA SER A 371 6.94 -10.19 -7.66
C SER A 371 8.40 -10.59 -7.44
N LEU A 372 9.32 -9.62 -7.34
CA LEU A 372 10.75 -9.85 -7.06
C LEU A 372 10.94 -10.49 -5.67
N VAL A 373 10.19 -10.05 -4.66
CA VAL A 373 10.19 -10.64 -3.31
C VAL A 373 9.63 -12.07 -3.32
N ALA A 374 8.54 -12.31 -4.06
CA ALA A 374 7.94 -13.64 -4.15
C ALA A 374 8.87 -14.66 -4.84
N LEU A 375 9.54 -14.25 -5.92
CA LEU A 375 10.46 -15.07 -6.73
C LEU A 375 11.80 -15.40 -6.06
N ALA A 376 12.08 -14.84 -4.89
CA ALA A 376 13.32 -15.09 -4.15
C ALA A 376 13.40 -16.56 -3.68
N LYS A 377 14.61 -17.13 -3.69
CA LYS A 377 14.87 -18.53 -3.35
C LYS A 377 14.40 -18.93 -1.94
N GLU A 378 14.32 -17.96 -1.03
CA GLU A 378 13.92 -18.15 0.37
C GLU A 378 12.43 -17.82 0.62
N GLN A 379 11.62 -17.54 -0.41
CA GLN A 379 10.24 -17.10 -0.27
C GLN A 379 9.24 -18.06 -0.94
N ARG A 380 9.02 -17.94 -2.25
CA ARG A 380 8.06 -18.74 -3.04
C ARG A 380 8.64 -19.11 -4.41
N PRO A 381 9.85 -19.73 -4.51
CA PRO A 381 10.49 -20.00 -5.80
C PRO A 381 9.66 -20.88 -6.74
N GLU A 382 8.72 -21.68 -6.22
CA GLU A 382 7.79 -22.52 -6.98
C GLU A 382 6.88 -21.73 -7.94
N ILE A 383 6.62 -20.44 -7.67
CA ILE A 383 5.82 -19.60 -8.58
C ILE A 383 6.57 -19.30 -9.88
N GLY A 384 7.91 -19.38 -9.87
CA GLY A 384 8.72 -19.15 -11.06
C GLY A 384 8.45 -20.17 -12.16
N GLU A 385 8.08 -21.40 -11.78
CA GLU A 385 7.63 -22.41 -12.72
C GLU A 385 6.29 -22.08 -13.36
N LYS A 386 5.43 -21.31 -12.68
CA LYS A 386 4.08 -20.94 -13.08
C LYS A 386 4.03 -19.66 -13.93
N ILE A 387 5.18 -19.02 -14.13
CA ILE A 387 5.35 -17.79 -14.92
C ILE A 387 6.16 -18.11 -16.17
N SER A 388 5.71 -17.65 -17.34
CA SER A 388 6.46 -17.78 -18.61
C SER A 388 7.46 -16.64 -18.81
N VAL A 389 7.12 -15.43 -18.37
CA VAL A 389 7.98 -14.25 -18.31
C VAL A 389 7.47 -13.28 -17.26
N PHE A 390 8.39 -12.59 -16.59
CA PHE A 390 8.09 -11.47 -15.70
C PHE A 390 8.44 -10.14 -16.38
N CYS A 391 7.42 -9.40 -16.80
CA CYS A 391 7.51 -8.08 -17.41
C CYS A 391 7.40 -6.98 -16.33
N ALA A 392 8.53 -6.39 -15.95
CA ALA A 392 8.64 -5.36 -14.93
C ALA A 392 8.63 -3.94 -15.53
N LEU A 393 7.60 -3.17 -15.22
CA LEU A 393 7.43 -1.77 -15.63
C LEU A 393 7.79 -0.83 -14.46
N ALA A 394 8.76 0.07 -14.67
CA ALA A 394 9.33 0.92 -13.62
C ALA A 394 9.74 0.10 -12.36
N PRO A 395 10.72 -0.82 -12.49
CA PRO A 395 11.01 -1.82 -11.47
C PRO A 395 11.52 -1.23 -10.15
N ALA A 396 10.70 -1.35 -9.10
CA ALA A 396 10.94 -0.80 -7.78
C ALA A 396 11.80 -1.76 -6.91
N ALA A 397 13.05 -1.95 -7.33
CA ALA A 397 14.06 -2.73 -6.59
C ALA A 397 15.08 -1.86 -5.85
N TYR A 398 15.51 -0.75 -6.46
CA TYR A 398 16.43 0.23 -5.88
C TYR A 398 15.75 1.59 -5.69
N ALA A 399 16.09 2.27 -4.60
CA ALA A 399 15.58 3.59 -4.23
C ALA A 399 16.23 4.70 -5.08
N GLY A 400 15.41 5.50 -5.78
CA GLY A 400 15.85 6.64 -6.59
C GLY A 400 16.21 7.90 -5.78
N SER A 401 16.56 8.96 -6.50
CA SER A 401 17.02 10.25 -5.95
C SER A 401 16.00 10.91 -5.01
N LEU A 402 14.70 10.72 -5.26
CA LEU A 402 13.57 11.34 -4.59
C LEU A 402 13.56 11.08 -3.09
N ILE A 403 14.00 9.88 -2.69
CA ILE A 403 14.06 9.41 -1.30
C ILE A 403 15.06 10.26 -0.47
N GLY A 404 15.91 11.05 -1.14
CA GLY A 404 16.77 12.08 -0.55
C GLY A 404 16.14 13.48 -0.39
N LYS A 405 14.92 13.75 -0.88
CA LYS A 405 14.22 15.04 -0.74
C LYS A 405 13.65 15.20 0.69
N ALA A 406 13.48 16.45 1.15
CA ALA A 406 13.17 16.77 2.55
C ALA A 406 11.89 16.12 3.07
N GLN A 407 10.84 16.05 2.24
CA GLN A 407 9.55 15.45 2.58
C GLN A 407 9.64 13.94 2.90
N PHE A 408 10.52 13.20 2.23
CA PHE A 408 10.76 11.77 2.51
C PHE A 408 11.80 11.56 3.62
N LYS A 409 12.83 12.42 3.69
CA LYS A 409 13.81 12.41 4.79
C LYS A 409 13.16 12.60 6.16
N PHE A 410 12.14 13.46 6.28
CA PHE A 410 11.40 13.61 7.55
C PHE A 410 10.80 12.26 8.00
N MET A 411 10.12 11.56 7.09
CA MET A 411 9.50 10.24 7.36
C MET A 411 10.50 9.17 7.80
N GLN A 412 11.74 9.23 7.31
CA GLN A 412 12.84 8.30 7.68
C GLN A 412 13.41 8.55 9.09
N VAL A 413 13.22 9.75 9.65
CA VAL A 413 13.72 10.12 10.99
C VAL A 413 12.71 9.76 12.08
N ILE A 414 11.43 9.59 11.73
CA ILE A 414 10.37 9.16 12.65
C ILE A 414 10.70 7.77 13.21
N SER A 415 10.68 7.63 14.54
CA SER A 415 10.87 6.33 15.20
C SER A 415 9.66 5.41 15.00
N PRO A 416 9.80 4.07 15.07
CA PRO A 416 8.67 3.15 14.90
C PRO A 416 7.50 3.43 15.86
N GLY A 417 7.80 3.84 17.10
CA GLY A 417 6.80 4.27 18.08
C GLY A 417 6.07 5.55 17.64
N MET A 418 6.79 6.60 17.25
CA MET A 418 6.19 7.85 16.77
C MET A 418 5.37 7.64 15.49
N PHE A 419 5.84 6.79 14.57
CA PHE A 419 5.10 6.44 13.35
C PHE A 419 3.77 5.77 13.69
N ARG A 420 3.77 4.85 14.67
CA ARG A 420 2.57 4.18 15.19
C ARG A 420 1.62 5.16 15.88
N THR A 421 2.13 6.17 16.59
CA THR A 421 1.31 7.23 17.19
C THR A 421 0.66 8.14 16.14
N VAL A 422 1.38 8.50 15.07
CA VAL A 422 0.90 9.44 14.04
C VAL A 422 -0.01 8.77 13.01
N PHE A 423 0.32 7.57 12.52
CA PHE A 423 -0.39 6.89 11.44
C PHE A 423 -1.21 5.67 11.91
N GLY A 424 -1.14 5.31 13.20
CA GLY A 424 -1.88 4.20 13.78
C GLY A 424 -1.30 2.82 13.47
N ILE A 425 -2.14 1.79 13.72
CA ILE A 425 -1.87 0.37 13.41
C ILE A 425 -2.85 -0.21 12.39
N HIS A 426 -3.65 0.64 11.75
CA HIS A 426 -4.70 0.26 10.82
C HIS A 426 -4.34 0.68 9.39
N ALA A 427 -5.34 1.09 8.60
CA ALA A 427 -5.14 1.77 7.33
C ALA A 427 -4.25 3.03 7.48
N PHE A 428 -3.33 3.23 6.53
CA PHE A 428 -2.56 4.46 6.42
C PHE A 428 -3.45 5.60 5.89
N ILE A 429 -3.63 6.65 6.69
CA ILE A 429 -4.40 7.86 6.36
C ILE A 429 -5.79 7.52 5.74
N PRO A 430 -6.70 6.85 6.48
CA PRO A 430 -7.99 6.40 5.96
C PRO A 430 -8.89 7.55 5.48
N PHE A 431 -8.61 8.79 5.93
CA PHE A 431 -9.22 10.03 5.43
C PHE A 431 -9.12 10.18 3.90
N MET A 432 -8.09 9.64 3.25
CA MET A 432 -7.99 9.66 1.78
C MET A 432 -9.16 8.94 1.10
N MET A 433 -9.64 7.84 1.70
CA MET A 433 -10.79 7.06 1.21
C MET A 433 -12.11 7.79 1.50
N THR A 434 -12.20 8.48 2.63
CA THR A 434 -13.34 9.38 2.93
C THR A 434 -13.43 10.52 1.90
N MET A 435 -12.29 11.11 1.51
CA MET A 435 -12.25 12.16 0.49
C MET A 435 -12.58 11.64 -0.91
N HIS A 436 -12.16 10.41 -1.24
CA HIS A 436 -12.51 9.72 -2.49
C HIS A 436 -14.03 9.51 -2.61
N GLY A 437 -14.68 9.05 -1.53
CA GLY A 437 -16.13 8.83 -1.52
C GLY A 437 -17.00 10.09 -1.44
N LEU A 438 -16.47 11.23 -0.99
CA LEU A 438 -17.24 12.47 -0.80
C LEU A 438 -17.01 13.56 -1.86
N LEU A 439 -15.82 13.63 -2.46
CA LEU A 439 -15.51 14.71 -3.41
C LEU A 439 -15.95 14.39 -4.85
N PRO A 440 -16.44 15.38 -5.61
CA PRO A 440 -16.65 15.22 -7.05
C PRO A 440 -15.35 14.82 -7.77
N GLY A 441 -15.40 13.79 -8.62
CA GLY A 441 -14.22 13.19 -9.26
C GLY A 441 -13.27 14.17 -9.98
N LYS A 442 -13.78 15.27 -10.56
CA LYS A 442 -12.94 16.34 -11.16
C LYS A 442 -12.11 17.10 -10.12
N LEU A 443 -12.70 17.43 -8.97
CA LEU A 443 -11.99 18.09 -7.87
C LEU A 443 -11.00 17.13 -7.22
N TYR A 444 -11.44 15.89 -7.02
CA TYR A 444 -10.62 14.82 -6.47
C TYR A 444 -9.37 14.55 -7.33
N GLY A 445 -9.54 14.31 -8.63
CA GLY A 445 -8.42 14.04 -9.54
C GLY A 445 -7.47 15.22 -9.71
N SER A 446 -7.99 16.46 -9.74
CA SER A 446 -7.14 17.65 -9.76
C SER A 446 -6.36 17.86 -8.45
N MET A 447 -6.89 17.40 -7.31
CA MET A 447 -6.18 17.42 -6.03
C MET A 447 -5.13 16.29 -5.98
N GLY A 448 -5.48 15.09 -6.42
CA GLY A 448 -4.57 13.95 -6.55
C GLY A 448 -3.33 14.29 -7.36
N TYR A 449 -3.51 14.84 -8.57
CA TYR A 449 -2.40 15.33 -9.40
C TYR A 449 -1.49 16.32 -8.66
N ARG A 450 -2.05 17.32 -7.97
CA ARG A 450 -1.24 18.31 -7.23
C ARG A 450 -0.43 17.68 -6.08
N VAL A 451 -1.02 16.72 -5.37
CA VAL A 451 -0.33 15.98 -4.30
C VAL A 451 0.80 15.12 -4.88
N PHE A 452 0.54 14.41 -5.99
CA PHE A 452 1.53 13.57 -6.64
C PHE A 452 2.68 14.39 -7.27
N ALA A 453 2.37 15.47 -7.98
CA ALA A 453 3.36 16.40 -8.51
C ALA A 453 4.22 17.03 -7.40
N PHE A 454 3.62 17.41 -6.26
CA PHE A 454 4.37 17.93 -5.12
C PHE A 454 5.27 16.89 -4.44
N LEU A 455 4.75 15.68 -4.20
CA LEU A 455 5.51 14.63 -3.51
C LEU A 455 6.63 14.08 -4.39
N PHE A 456 6.30 13.70 -5.63
CA PHE A 456 7.16 12.92 -6.51
C PHE A 456 7.86 13.74 -7.61
N ASN A 457 7.53 15.03 -7.75
CA ASN A 457 8.05 15.89 -8.83
C ASN A 457 7.70 15.38 -10.24
N TRP A 458 6.55 14.71 -10.36
CA TRP A 458 6.03 14.21 -11.65
C TRP A 458 5.21 15.27 -12.39
N THR A 459 5.21 15.18 -13.71
CA THR A 459 4.49 16.07 -14.65
C THR A 459 3.40 15.30 -15.41
N ASP A 460 2.45 16.02 -16.00
CA ASP A 460 1.43 15.47 -16.92
C ASP A 460 1.68 15.90 -18.37
N ASP A 461 2.93 16.18 -18.72
CA ASP A 461 3.31 16.64 -20.07
C ASP A 461 3.19 15.54 -21.14
N ARG A 462 3.18 14.27 -20.73
CA ARG A 462 2.95 13.11 -21.62
C ARG A 462 1.56 12.52 -21.55
N TRP A 463 0.69 13.02 -20.68
CA TRP A 463 -0.62 12.41 -20.39
C TRP A 463 -1.74 13.14 -21.15
N GLU A 464 -2.81 12.41 -21.47
CA GLU A 464 -4.01 13.06 -21.96
C GLU A 464 -4.71 13.81 -20.80
N ARG A 465 -4.66 15.15 -20.86
CA ARG A 465 -5.06 16.03 -19.75
C ARG A 465 -6.54 15.92 -19.38
N ASP A 466 -7.39 15.56 -20.34
CA ASP A 466 -8.83 15.32 -20.09
C ASP A 466 -9.07 14.02 -19.32
N LEU A 467 -8.25 12.99 -19.56
CA LEU A 467 -8.29 11.70 -18.85
C LEU A 467 -7.56 11.71 -17.51
N ARG A 468 -6.70 12.70 -17.23
CA ARG A 468 -5.96 12.81 -15.95
C ARG A 468 -6.82 12.64 -14.71
N ASN A 469 -8.03 13.19 -14.68
CA ASN A 469 -8.92 13.04 -13.51
C ASN A 469 -9.46 11.62 -13.34
N ARG A 470 -9.53 10.85 -14.44
CA ARG A 470 -9.91 9.43 -14.51
C ARG A 470 -8.80 8.55 -13.93
N MET A 471 -7.53 8.84 -14.29
CA MET A 471 -6.34 8.17 -13.75
C MET A 471 -6.35 8.16 -12.21
N PHE A 472 -6.63 9.30 -11.59
CA PHE A 472 -6.75 9.45 -10.14
C PHE A 472 -8.09 8.98 -9.54
N GLN A 473 -9.04 8.41 -10.29
CA GLN A 473 -10.16 7.69 -9.66
C GLN A 473 -9.70 6.34 -9.10
N PHE A 474 -8.63 5.76 -9.67
CA PHE A 474 -8.13 4.44 -9.31
C PHE A 474 -7.03 4.46 -8.22
N ALA A 475 -6.82 5.61 -7.55
CA ALA A 475 -5.88 5.81 -6.46
C ALA A 475 -6.34 6.94 -5.50
N PRO A 476 -6.02 6.90 -4.19
CA PRO A 476 -5.40 5.79 -3.50
C PRO A 476 -6.41 4.68 -3.20
N VAL A 477 -5.90 3.48 -2.94
CA VAL A 477 -6.62 2.40 -2.25
C VAL A 477 -6.19 2.32 -0.78
N TYR A 478 -6.89 1.51 0.02
CA TYR A 478 -6.44 1.18 1.36
C TYR A 478 -5.09 0.45 1.34
N VAL A 479 -4.12 0.98 2.10
CA VAL A 479 -2.84 0.32 2.38
C VAL A 479 -2.61 0.30 3.89
N SER A 480 -1.91 -0.72 4.41
CA SER A 480 -1.57 -0.75 5.84
C SER A 480 -0.54 0.31 6.22
N ALA A 481 -0.66 0.83 7.46
CA ALA A 481 0.40 1.64 8.07
C ALA A 481 1.73 0.87 8.15
N GLU A 482 1.69 -0.47 8.29
CA GLU A 482 2.87 -1.32 8.29
C GLU A 482 3.58 -1.40 6.92
N SER A 483 2.85 -1.50 5.81
CA SER A 483 3.43 -1.41 4.46
C SER A 483 4.11 -0.06 4.25
N MET A 484 3.47 1.03 4.69
CA MET A 484 4.04 2.38 4.57
C MET A 484 5.26 2.57 5.48
N ARG A 485 5.28 1.94 6.67
CA ARG A 485 6.47 1.86 7.52
C ARG A 485 7.60 1.06 6.86
N TRP A 486 7.29 0.00 6.12
CA TRP A 486 8.29 -0.79 5.39
C TRP A 486 8.91 0.02 4.24
N TRP A 487 8.10 0.80 3.51
CA TRP A 487 8.59 1.68 2.45
C TRP A 487 9.38 2.89 2.96
N LEU A 488 8.84 3.63 3.94
CA LEU A 488 9.34 4.95 4.35
C LEU A 488 10.19 4.93 5.63
N GLY A 489 10.13 3.85 6.41
CA GLY A 489 10.69 3.77 7.75
C GLY A 489 12.20 3.54 7.81
N ARG A 490 12.78 3.96 8.94
CA ARG A 490 14.22 4.00 9.23
C ARG A 490 14.97 2.66 9.12
N GLU A 491 14.28 1.53 9.13
CA GLU A 491 14.86 0.19 9.32
C GLU A 491 14.67 -0.74 8.11
N CYS A 492 13.98 -0.29 7.06
CA CYS A 492 13.61 -1.11 5.91
C CYS A 492 14.10 -0.46 4.59
N PHE A 493 13.26 -0.44 3.55
CA PHE A 493 13.65 -0.05 2.18
C PHE A 493 14.35 1.32 2.11
N ALA A 494 13.82 2.34 2.80
CA ALA A 494 14.38 3.68 2.75
C ALA A 494 15.85 3.80 3.21
N LYS A 495 16.33 2.90 4.08
CA LYS A 495 17.73 2.86 4.54
C LYS A 495 18.56 1.84 3.75
N GLN A 496 17.99 0.69 3.43
CA GLN A 496 18.66 -0.34 2.63
C GLN A 496 18.87 0.12 1.18
N LYS A 497 18.00 0.98 0.63
CA LYS A 497 17.97 1.46 -0.77
C LYS A 497 17.91 0.37 -1.85
N CYS A 498 17.87 -0.90 -1.48
CA CYS A 498 17.79 -2.06 -2.35
C CYS A 498 16.98 -3.13 -1.61
N ILE A 499 16.06 -3.81 -2.29
CA ILE A 499 15.33 -4.96 -1.73
C ILE A 499 16.13 -6.28 -1.82
N LEU A 500 17.14 -6.34 -2.70
CA LEU A 500 17.86 -7.55 -3.11
C LEU A 500 19.26 -7.70 -2.47
N ALA A 501 19.58 -6.93 -1.42
CA ALA A 501 20.92 -6.91 -0.84
C ALA A 501 20.90 -6.84 0.68
N THR A 502 21.77 -7.62 1.31
CA THR A 502 22.17 -7.41 2.70
C THR A 502 22.93 -6.09 2.85
N ARG A 503 23.10 -5.64 4.10
CA ARG A 503 23.75 -4.34 4.39
C ARG A 503 25.21 -4.28 3.91
N GLU A 504 25.90 -5.42 3.83
CA GLU A 504 27.31 -5.51 3.44
C GLU A 504 27.49 -5.57 1.92
N GLU A 505 26.68 -6.40 1.23
CA GLU A 505 26.64 -6.45 -0.24
C GLU A 505 26.32 -5.08 -0.85
N LYS A 506 25.38 -4.36 -0.24
CA LYS A 506 24.97 -3.03 -0.69
C LYS A 506 26.08 -1.99 -0.56
N LEU A 507 26.97 -2.11 0.43
CA LEU A 507 28.14 -1.23 0.55
C LEU A 507 29.19 -1.53 -0.53
N MET A 508 29.32 -2.79 -0.95
CA MET A 508 30.15 -3.16 -2.10
C MET A 508 29.55 -2.63 -3.42
N GLU A 509 28.23 -2.73 -3.60
CA GLU A 509 27.53 -2.16 -4.76
C GLU A 509 27.60 -0.63 -4.80
N ASP A 510 27.44 0.05 -3.66
CA ASP A 510 27.56 1.51 -3.57
C ASP A 510 28.99 1.93 -4.00
N LYS A 511 30.04 1.22 -3.53
CA LYS A 511 31.44 1.51 -3.89
C LYS A 511 31.79 1.22 -5.36
N GLU A 512 31.32 0.11 -5.91
CA GLU A 512 31.54 -0.22 -7.33
C GLU A 512 30.89 0.81 -8.26
N ASP A 513 29.67 1.24 -7.94
CA ASP A 513 28.95 2.26 -8.71
C ASP A 513 29.64 3.63 -8.58
N GLU A 514 30.09 4.03 -7.38
CA GLU A 514 30.90 5.24 -7.18
C GLU A 514 32.21 5.21 -7.99
N GLU A 515 32.92 4.08 -8.03
CA GLU A 515 34.14 3.92 -8.82
C GLU A 515 33.91 3.94 -10.34
N GLU A 516 32.71 3.58 -10.82
CA GLU A 516 32.33 3.62 -12.23
C GLU A 516 31.87 5.03 -12.64
N ASP A 517 31.05 5.70 -11.82
CA ASP A 517 30.67 7.10 -12.00
C ASP A 517 31.90 8.03 -11.99
N HIS A 518 32.89 7.76 -11.13
CA HIS A 518 34.17 8.47 -11.14
C HIS A 518 34.98 8.25 -12.44
N LYS A 519 34.91 7.07 -13.07
CA LYS A 519 35.57 6.80 -14.36
C LYS A 519 34.81 7.43 -15.53
N ALA A 520 33.47 7.40 -15.50
CA ALA A 520 32.62 8.04 -16.49
C ALA A 520 32.75 9.57 -16.48
N THR A 521 32.87 10.18 -15.29
CA THR A 521 33.12 11.63 -15.16
C THR A 521 34.53 12.03 -15.58
N HIS A 522 35.55 11.22 -15.27
CA HIS A 522 36.93 11.49 -15.73
C HIS A 522 37.15 11.31 -17.24
N SER A 523 36.30 10.55 -17.93
CA SER A 523 36.37 10.36 -19.39
C SER A 523 35.62 11.43 -20.19
N LEU A 524 35.00 12.41 -19.53
CA LEU A 524 34.23 13.52 -20.13
C LEU A 524 34.86 14.90 -19.92
N SER A 525 36.05 15.00 -19.31
CA SER A 525 36.79 16.25 -19.17
C SER A 525 37.82 16.45 -20.29
N PRO A 526 37.69 17.50 -21.13
CA PRO A 526 38.72 17.88 -22.10
C PRO A 526 39.85 18.68 -21.44
N ASP A 527 41.08 18.35 -21.85
CA ASP A 527 42.33 19.10 -21.75
C ASP A 527 42.88 19.51 -20.36
N HIS A 528 43.98 18.84 -19.98
CA HIS A 528 45.22 19.59 -19.73
C HIS A 528 46.46 18.73 -20.05
N ASP A 529 47.38 19.29 -20.85
CA ASP A 529 48.61 18.62 -21.30
C ASP A 529 49.56 18.21 -20.18
N SER A 530 50.12 17.01 -20.31
CA SER A 530 51.55 16.76 -20.07
C SER A 530 52.00 15.51 -20.83
N ASP A 531 53.03 15.65 -21.65
CA ASP A 531 53.58 14.58 -22.49
C ASP A 531 54.09 13.38 -21.68
N ASP A 532 53.77 12.17 -22.12
CA ASP A 532 54.66 11.00 -22.07
C ASP A 532 54.19 9.98 -23.13
N GLU A 533 55.00 9.79 -24.18
CA GLU A 533 54.79 8.71 -25.16
C GLU A 533 55.19 7.34 -24.58
N ASP A 534 54.91 6.27 -25.35
CA ASP A 534 55.31 4.88 -25.09
C ASP A 534 54.67 4.15 -23.90
N ARG A 535 53.43 3.66 -24.12
CA ARG A 535 53.06 2.31 -23.67
C ARG A 535 51.97 1.60 -24.51
N ASP A 536 52.45 0.95 -25.58
CA ASP A 536 51.95 -0.27 -26.22
C ASP A 536 50.42 -0.52 -26.26
N ILE A 537 49.82 -0.31 -27.45
CA ILE A 537 48.45 -0.74 -27.77
C ILE A 537 48.43 -2.26 -28.00
N SER A 538 48.45 -3.02 -26.91
CA SER A 538 48.10 -4.44 -26.92
C SER A 538 46.66 -4.62 -26.44
N GLN A 539 45.81 -5.17 -27.31
CA GLN A 539 44.48 -5.64 -26.91
C GLN A 539 44.64 -6.70 -25.81
N PRO A 540 43.94 -6.60 -24.66
CA PRO A 540 43.84 -7.70 -23.72
C PRO A 540 43.08 -8.84 -24.38
N GLY A 541 43.81 -9.82 -24.91
CA GLY A 541 43.25 -10.91 -25.67
C GLY A 541 42.29 -11.76 -24.85
N LEU A 542 41.25 -12.24 -25.54
CA LEU A 542 40.44 -13.39 -25.16
C LEU A 542 41.35 -14.62 -24.92
N ASN A 543 41.94 -14.78 -23.72
CA ASN A 543 42.46 -16.05 -23.14
C ASN A 543 43.20 -15.87 -21.79
N ALA A 544 42.66 -15.08 -20.85
CA ALA A 544 43.10 -15.10 -19.45
C ALA A 544 41.91 -15.38 -18.51
N SER A 545 42.14 -16.28 -17.54
CA SER A 545 41.27 -16.58 -16.38
C SER A 545 39.89 -17.26 -16.58
N LYS A 546 39.78 -18.32 -17.41
CA LYS A 546 38.69 -19.31 -17.26
C LYS A 546 38.57 -19.90 -15.83
N HIS A 547 39.67 -19.96 -15.08
CA HIS A 547 39.69 -20.34 -13.65
C HIS A 547 39.44 -19.18 -12.68
N GLY A 548 39.37 -17.92 -13.14
CA GLY A 548 38.95 -16.78 -12.32
C GLY A 548 37.43 -16.65 -12.31
N MET A 549 36.81 -16.70 -13.50
CA MET A 549 35.36 -16.58 -13.67
C MET A 549 34.60 -17.63 -12.85
N GLN A 550 34.95 -18.92 -13.02
CA GLN A 550 34.30 -20.04 -12.31
C GLN A 550 34.36 -19.95 -10.77
N LYS A 551 35.31 -19.17 -10.22
CA LYS A 551 35.41 -18.98 -8.77
C LYS A 551 34.47 -17.86 -8.30
N ASN A 552 34.39 -16.75 -9.05
CA ASN A 552 33.41 -15.69 -8.82
C ASN A 552 31.97 -16.17 -9.06
N ASP A 553 31.70 -16.97 -10.09
CA ASP A 553 30.36 -17.48 -10.40
C ASP A 553 29.80 -18.31 -9.23
N ASN A 554 30.65 -19.10 -8.57
CA ASN A 554 30.26 -19.98 -7.47
C ASN A 554 30.03 -19.19 -6.16
N ASP A 555 30.83 -18.15 -5.89
CA ASP A 555 30.59 -17.24 -4.76
C ASP A 555 29.34 -16.36 -5.01
N ASN A 556 29.12 -15.87 -6.24
CA ASN A 556 27.91 -15.11 -6.61
C ASN A 556 26.65 -15.97 -6.49
N ALA A 557 26.67 -17.23 -6.94
CA ALA A 557 25.53 -18.14 -6.84
C ALA A 557 25.09 -18.41 -5.38
N ARG A 558 26.01 -18.34 -4.42
CA ARG A 558 25.71 -18.48 -2.98
C ARG A 558 24.86 -17.32 -2.46
N TYR A 559 25.19 -16.10 -2.86
CA TYR A 559 24.54 -14.86 -2.40
C TYR A 559 23.37 -14.41 -3.30
N ALA A 560 23.23 -15.00 -4.49
CA ALA A 560 22.12 -14.76 -5.41
C ALA A 560 20.75 -14.82 -4.70
N TRP A 561 19.90 -13.84 -4.97
CA TRP A 561 18.54 -13.77 -4.42
C TRP A 561 17.61 -14.77 -5.11
N TYR A 562 17.88 -15.01 -6.39
CA TYR A 562 17.09 -15.87 -7.27
C TYR A 562 17.67 -17.29 -7.37
N GLY A 563 16.83 -18.25 -7.75
CA GLY A 563 17.20 -19.66 -7.87
C GLY A 563 16.91 -20.22 -9.26
N PRO A 564 17.24 -21.50 -9.52
CA PRO A 564 17.11 -22.08 -10.87
C PRO A 564 15.69 -22.08 -11.47
N LEU A 565 14.65 -21.99 -10.61
CA LEU A 565 13.23 -21.92 -10.99
C LEU A 565 12.78 -20.53 -11.46
N THR A 566 13.62 -19.51 -11.35
CA THR A 566 13.28 -18.13 -11.73
C THR A 566 12.93 -18.03 -13.22
N PRO A 567 11.82 -17.34 -13.58
CA PRO A 567 11.39 -17.16 -14.96
C PRO A 567 12.29 -16.10 -15.65
N PRO A 568 12.29 -16.03 -17.00
CA PRO A 568 12.96 -14.94 -17.70
C PRO A 568 12.33 -13.59 -17.35
N PHE A 569 13.16 -12.55 -17.25
CA PHE A 569 12.78 -11.18 -16.90
C PHE A 569 12.81 -10.28 -18.13
N ALA A 570 11.84 -9.37 -18.22
CA ALA A 570 11.76 -8.33 -19.23
C ALA A 570 11.54 -6.98 -18.53
N LEU A 571 12.40 -5.98 -18.77
CA LEU A 571 12.45 -4.75 -17.97
C LEU A 571 12.27 -3.49 -18.80
N TRP A 572 11.29 -2.65 -18.42
CA TRP A 572 11.10 -1.30 -18.96
C TRP A 572 11.41 -0.26 -17.87
N VAL A 573 12.57 0.36 -17.99
CA VAL A 573 13.10 1.35 -17.06
C VAL A 573 12.79 2.76 -17.55
N CYS A 574 12.25 3.59 -16.66
CA CYS A 574 11.94 4.99 -16.95
C CYS A 574 13.18 5.86 -16.71
N GLY A 575 13.65 6.56 -17.75
CA GLY A 575 14.95 7.24 -17.72
C GLY A 575 15.02 8.51 -16.87
N ALA A 576 13.86 9.12 -16.57
CA ALA A 576 13.69 10.30 -15.71
C ALA A 576 12.95 9.97 -14.41
N ASP A 577 13.02 8.71 -13.96
CA ASP A 577 12.37 8.24 -12.74
C ASP A 577 13.18 8.57 -11.49
N ASP A 578 12.76 9.63 -10.81
CA ASP A 578 13.34 10.05 -9.53
C ASP A 578 13.00 9.08 -8.37
N LEU A 579 11.93 8.27 -8.47
CA LEU A 579 11.45 7.42 -7.38
C LEU A 579 12.22 6.09 -7.27
N VAL A 580 12.54 5.45 -8.40
CA VAL A 580 13.24 4.16 -8.44
C VAL A 580 14.41 4.16 -9.42
N ASP A 581 15.54 3.56 -9.01
CA ASP A 581 16.72 3.46 -9.87
C ASP A 581 16.72 2.12 -10.64
N GLY A 582 16.03 2.13 -11.77
CA GLY A 582 16.01 0.98 -12.67
C GLY A 582 17.33 0.73 -13.41
N ARG A 583 18.20 1.75 -13.58
CA ARG A 583 19.50 1.57 -14.26
C ARG A 583 20.44 0.74 -13.38
N ARG A 584 20.42 0.98 -12.07
CA ARG A 584 21.17 0.19 -11.09
C ARG A 584 20.71 -1.26 -11.01
N LEU A 585 19.41 -1.52 -11.16
CA LEU A 585 18.90 -2.88 -11.28
C LEU A 585 19.42 -3.60 -12.55
N LEU A 586 19.46 -2.91 -13.69
CA LEU A 586 20.05 -3.46 -14.92
C LEU A 586 21.54 -3.79 -14.73
N ARG A 587 22.33 -2.87 -14.16
CA ARG A 587 23.75 -3.13 -13.83
C ARG A 587 23.93 -4.36 -12.92
N ARG A 588 23.04 -4.59 -11.95
CA ARG A 588 23.08 -5.78 -11.08
C ARG A 588 23.01 -7.08 -11.90
N PHE A 589 22.09 -7.14 -12.87
CA PHE A 589 21.94 -8.31 -13.74
C PHE A 589 23.08 -8.44 -14.75
N GLU A 590 23.50 -7.33 -15.37
CA GLU A 590 24.60 -7.28 -16.35
C GLU A 590 25.96 -7.70 -15.74
N ARG A 591 26.22 -7.33 -14.47
CA ARG A 591 27.41 -7.77 -13.72
C ARG A 591 27.36 -9.23 -13.23
N GLY A 592 26.32 -10.00 -13.57
CA GLY A 592 26.22 -11.42 -13.23
C GLY A 592 26.03 -11.72 -11.73
N ARG A 593 25.59 -10.73 -10.94
CA ARG A 593 25.31 -10.91 -9.49
C ARG A 593 24.11 -11.82 -9.22
N GLU A 594 23.21 -11.97 -10.19
CA GLU A 594 22.07 -12.88 -10.14
C GLU A 594 22.19 -13.92 -11.27
N PRO A 595 23.06 -14.94 -11.14
CA PRO A 595 23.39 -15.87 -12.22
C PRO A 595 22.20 -16.71 -12.71
N TYR A 596 21.13 -16.81 -11.92
CA TYR A 596 19.91 -17.54 -12.28
C TYR A 596 18.86 -16.69 -13.01
N VAL A 597 18.99 -15.36 -13.02
CA VAL A 597 18.13 -14.48 -13.82
C VAL A 597 18.54 -14.57 -15.28
N ASP A 598 17.56 -14.53 -16.18
CA ASP A 598 17.76 -14.43 -17.62
C ASP A 598 16.98 -13.22 -18.13
N VAL A 599 17.70 -12.18 -18.57
CA VAL A 599 17.10 -10.92 -19.04
C VAL A 599 16.86 -11.02 -20.54
N VAL A 600 15.65 -11.41 -20.92
CA VAL A 600 15.26 -11.62 -22.33
C VAL A 600 14.91 -10.31 -23.06
N HIS A 601 14.66 -9.24 -22.30
CA HIS A 601 14.43 -7.90 -22.83
C HIS A 601 14.79 -6.85 -21.78
N SER A 602 15.50 -5.80 -22.17
CA SER A 602 15.70 -4.60 -21.35
C SER A 602 15.62 -3.36 -22.22
N LYS A 603 14.94 -2.33 -21.71
CA LYS A 603 14.82 -1.04 -22.38
C LYS A 603 14.80 0.09 -21.37
N ILE A 604 15.60 1.11 -21.63
CA ILE A 604 15.53 2.38 -20.92
C ILE A 604 14.79 3.37 -21.82
N ILE A 605 13.71 3.96 -21.32
CA ILE A 605 12.91 4.95 -22.05
C ILE A 605 13.29 6.33 -21.53
N GLU A 606 14.15 7.01 -22.28
CA GLU A 606 14.63 8.34 -21.89
C GLU A 606 13.49 9.37 -21.85
N GLY A 607 13.48 10.18 -20.78
CA GLY A 607 12.45 11.19 -20.55
C GLY A 607 11.05 10.64 -20.23
N TYR A 608 10.92 9.36 -19.83
CA TYR A 608 9.76 8.84 -19.11
C TYR A 608 9.95 8.99 -17.60
N GLU A 609 8.92 9.46 -16.92
CA GLU A 609 8.75 9.43 -15.48
C GLU A 609 8.05 8.15 -15.01
N HIS A 610 7.95 7.92 -13.70
CA HIS A 610 7.49 6.66 -13.09
C HIS A 610 6.14 6.14 -13.60
N LEU A 611 5.19 7.02 -13.89
CA LEU A 611 3.84 6.65 -14.34
C LEU A 611 3.68 6.66 -15.88
N ASP A 612 4.63 7.24 -16.61
CA ASP A 612 4.54 7.35 -18.08
C ASP A 612 4.50 5.97 -18.75
N VAL A 613 5.16 4.97 -18.15
CA VAL A 613 5.17 3.57 -18.61
C VAL A 613 3.78 2.92 -18.67
N ILE A 614 2.77 3.49 -18.01
CA ILE A 614 1.37 3.06 -18.09
C ILE A 614 0.39 4.14 -18.58
N TRP A 615 0.72 5.43 -18.44
CA TRP A 615 -0.22 6.54 -18.68
C TRP A 615 0.17 7.54 -19.79
N ALA A 616 1.39 7.47 -20.33
CA ALA A 616 1.76 8.34 -21.44
C ALA A 616 0.97 8.03 -22.72
N MET A 617 0.68 9.04 -23.53
CA MET A 617 0.00 8.90 -24.83
C MET A 617 0.78 8.02 -25.81
N ASP A 618 2.11 7.88 -25.65
CA ASP A 618 2.97 7.00 -26.44
C ASP A 618 3.33 5.68 -25.73
N ALA A 619 2.66 5.34 -24.62
CA ALA A 619 2.95 4.12 -23.84
C ALA A 619 2.69 2.83 -24.64
N ILE A 620 1.65 2.75 -25.47
CA ILE A 620 1.40 1.57 -26.32
C ILE A 620 2.52 1.39 -27.35
N GLU A 621 2.97 2.48 -27.98
CA GLU A 621 4.05 2.46 -28.97
C GLU A 621 5.40 2.08 -28.35
N LYS A 622 5.74 2.65 -27.19
CA LYS A 622 7.05 2.46 -26.54
C LYS A 622 7.15 1.27 -25.60
N VAL A 623 6.03 0.77 -25.07
CA VAL A 623 5.96 -0.31 -24.08
C VAL A 623 5.02 -1.40 -24.54
N GLY A 624 3.75 -1.06 -24.84
CA GLY A 624 2.69 -2.04 -25.10
C GLY A 624 3.00 -3.03 -26.23
N LYS A 625 3.48 -2.55 -27.38
CA LYS A 625 3.87 -3.40 -28.52
C LYS A 625 5.00 -4.36 -28.16
N GLU A 626 6.02 -3.92 -27.43
CA GLU A 626 7.13 -4.77 -27.01
C GLU A 626 6.71 -5.78 -25.95
N VAL A 627 5.91 -5.37 -24.95
CA VAL A 627 5.34 -6.27 -23.94
C VAL A 627 4.53 -7.38 -24.62
N ARG A 628 3.67 -7.02 -25.59
CA ARG A 628 2.91 -7.97 -26.41
C ARG A 628 3.84 -8.98 -27.10
N GLU A 629 4.87 -8.52 -27.80
CA GLU A 629 5.81 -9.43 -28.46
C GLU A 629 6.57 -10.33 -27.48
N VAL A 630 7.07 -9.78 -26.38
CA VAL A 630 7.82 -10.53 -25.35
C VAL A 630 6.96 -11.65 -24.77
N LEU A 631 5.71 -11.36 -24.40
CA LEU A 631 4.75 -12.35 -23.91
C LEU A 631 4.53 -13.51 -24.89
N TRP A 632 4.53 -13.26 -26.21
CA TRP A 632 4.42 -14.33 -27.22
C TRP A 632 5.74 -15.08 -27.44
N LYS A 633 6.88 -14.37 -27.43
CA LYS A 633 8.23 -14.94 -27.58
C LYS A 633 8.56 -15.94 -26.47
N THR A 634 8.07 -15.71 -25.25
CA THR A 634 8.32 -16.57 -24.08
C THR A 634 7.22 -17.59 -23.77
N ALA A 635 6.07 -17.53 -24.44
CA ALA A 635 5.01 -18.53 -24.29
C ALA A 635 5.51 -19.93 -24.69
N SER A 636 5.14 -20.96 -23.92
CA SER A 636 5.57 -22.33 -24.20
C SER A 636 5.05 -22.83 -25.56
N LYS A 637 5.71 -23.85 -26.13
CA LYS A 637 5.33 -24.37 -27.45
C LYS A 637 3.90 -24.94 -27.42
N GLU A 638 3.57 -25.65 -26.36
CA GLU A 638 2.26 -26.25 -26.10
C GLU A 638 1.18 -25.16 -25.95
N ALA A 639 1.50 -24.08 -25.24
CA ALA A 639 0.59 -22.94 -25.10
C ALA A 639 0.34 -22.24 -26.45
N ARG A 640 1.38 -22.08 -27.27
CA ARG A 640 1.27 -21.46 -28.61
C ARG A 640 0.54 -22.34 -29.64
N GLU A 641 0.57 -23.66 -29.49
CA GLU A 641 -0.24 -24.59 -30.30
C GLU A 641 -1.72 -24.60 -29.91
N LEU A 642 -2.04 -24.26 -28.65
CA LEU A 642 -3.42 -24.17 -28.15
C LEU A 642 -4.08 -22.79 -28.35
N CYS A 643 -3.27 -21.73 -28.42
CA CYS A 643 -3.74 -20.34 -28.51
C CYS A 643 -3.83 -19.82 -29.94
N ARG A 644 -4.74 -18.87 -30.16
CA ARG A 644 -4.70 -17.98 -31.32
C ARG A 644 -3.47 -17.08 -31.26
N ILE A 645 -2.86 -16.83 -32.41
CA ILE A 645 -1.72 -15.90 -32.51
C ILE A 645 -2.21 -14.47 -32.20
N PRO A 646 -1.57 -13.74 -31.28
CA PRO A 646 -1.91 -12.34 -31.01
C PRO A 646 -1.65 -11.45 -32.24
N LYS A 647 -2.53 -10.48 -32.48
CA LYS A 647 -2.44 -9.53 -33.60
C LYS A 647 -1.16 -8.71 -33.50
N GLY A 648 -0.36 -8.72 -34.55
CA GLY A 648 0.98 -8.10 -34.59
C GLY A 648 2.08 -8.98 -34.00
N CYS A 649 1.85 -10.29 -33.84
CA CYS A 649 2.86 -11.29 -33.46
C CYS A 649 3.03 -12.41 -34.50
N GLU A 650 2.40 -12.29 -35.68
CA GLU A 650 2.38 -13.29 -36.76
C GLU A 650 3.76 -13.52 -37.40
N GLY A 651 4.64 -12.51 -37.34
CA GLY A 651 6.01 -12.59 -37.87
C GLY A 651 7.05 -13.16 -36.88
N ILE A 652 6.67 -13.47 -35.64
CA ILE A 652 7.62 -13.90 -34.61
C ILE A 652 8.03 -15.36 -34.84
N GLN A 653 9.32 -15.59 -35.08
CA GLN A 653 9.92 -16.93 -35.24
C GLN A 653 10.99 -17.24 -34.18
N ASP A 654 11.63 -16.21 -33.62
CA ASP A 654 12.60 -16.33 -32.53
C ASP A 654 11.88 -16.48 -31.19
N PHE A 655 11.67 -17.73 -30.78
CA PHE A 655 11.08 -18.09 -29.50
C PHE A 655 12.15 -18.38 -28.46
N TYR A 656 11.91 -17.92 -27.23
CA TYR A 656 12.82 -18.13 -26.11
C TYR A 656 13.05 -19.62 -25.83
N ARG A 657 14.32 -19.98 -25.58
CA ARG A 657 14.76 -21.32 -25.17
C ARG A 657 15.71 -21.17 -24.00
N LYS A 658 15.37 -21.74 -22.85
CA LYS A 658 16.25 -21.78 -21.67
C LYS A 658 17.52 -22.57 -22.04
N CYS A 659 18.69 -22.07 -21.65
CA CYS A 659 19.95 -22.70 -22.01
C CYS A 659 20.15 -24.02 -21.25
N GLU A 660 20.36 -25.13 -21.97
CA GLU A 660 20.37 -26.51 -21.44
C GLU A 660 21.44 -26.73 -20.34
N GLU A 661 22.55 -25.98 -20.37
CA GLU A 661 23.59 -26.05 -19.32
C GLU A 661 23.09 -25.64 -17.92
N ARG A 662 21.98 -24.88 -17.83
CA ARG A 662 21.35 -24.54 -16.55
C ARG A 662 20.39 -25.63 -16.04
N GLU A 663 19.99 -26.60 -16.87
CA GLU A 663 19.10 -27.71 -16.48
C GLU A 663 19.82 -28.90 -15.81
N SER A 664 21.15 -28.98 -15.90
CA SER A 664 21.92 -29.86 -15.02
C SER A 664 22.06 -29.24 -13.62
N ALA A 665 22.28 -27.93 -13.55
CA ALA A 665 22.36 -27.18 -12.30
C ALA A 665 21.03 -27.16 -11.52
N THR A 666 19.87 -27.10 -12.20
CA THR A 666 18.56 -27.26 -11.53
C THR A 666 18.49 -28.59 -10.76
N ARG A 667 18.92 -29.70 -11.36
CA ARG A 667 18.87 -31.04 -10.73
C ARG A 667 19.79 -31.20 -9.53
N GLU A 668 20.99 -30.62 -9.56
CA GLU A 668 21.91 -30.66 -8.40
C GLU A 668 21.42 -29.74 -7.26
N VAL A 669 20.77 -28.62 -7.60
CA VAL A 669 20.21 -27.69 -6.60
C VAL A 669 18.88 -28.20 -6.03
N GLU A 670 18.02 -28.89 -6.79
CA GLU A 670 16.79 -29.52 -6.27
C GLU A 670 17.10 -30.54 -5.15
N VAL A 671 18.16 -31.34 -5.32
CA VAL A 671 18.59 -32.33 -4.32
C VAL A 671 19.01 -31.64 -3.02
N THR A 672 19.73 -30.51 -3.10
CA THR A 672 20.17 -29.77 -1.91
C THR A 672 19.08 -28.88 -1.30
N ALA A 673 18.17 -28.33 -2.11
CA ALA A 673 17.00 -27.59 -1.62
C ALA A 673 15.99 -28.50 -0.90
N GLY A 674 15.85 -29.76 -1.33
CA GLY A 674 15.04 -30.77 -0.66
C GLY A 674 15.47 -31.00 0.79
N GLU A 675 16.78 -31.13 1.05
CA GLU A 675 17.35 -31.28 2.40
C GLU A 675 17.12 -30.04 3.31
N TRP A 676 16.97 -28.85 2.71
CA TRP A 676 16.66 -27.62 3.45
C TRP A 676 15.16 -27.44 3.70
N SER A 677 14.30 -27.92 2.80
CA SER A 677 12.84 -27.90 2.98
C SER A 677 12.38 -28.73 4.19
N GLU A 678 13.02 -29.87 4.44
CA GLU A 678 12.73 -30.67 5.65
C GLU A 678 13.13 -29.94 6.94
N LYS A 679 14.32 -29.31 6.98
CA LYS A 679 14.76 -28.49 8.13
C LYS A 679 13.90 -27.24 8.35
N GLY A 680 13.40 -26.63 7.28
CA GLY A 680 12.45 -25.52 7.35
C GLY A 680 11.12 -25.93 8.00
N LYS A 681 10.62 -27.13 7.68
CA LYS A 681 9.40 -27.67 8.31
C LYS A 681 9.57 -27.94 9.81
N GLU A 682 10.74 -28.40 10.25
CA GLU A 682 11.03 -28.55 11.68
C GLU A 682 10.97 -27.20 12.42
N GLN A 683 11.56 -26.14 11.87
CA GLN A 683 11.52 -24.79 12.48
C GLN A 683 10.12 -24.17 12.53
N VAL A 684 9.22 -24.50 11.59
CA VAL A 684 7.83 -24.02 11.61
C VAL A 684 6.97 -24.77 12.65
N SER A 685 7.37 -25.97 13.07
CA SER A 685 6.66 -26.76 14.09
C SER A 685 7.01 -26.42 15.55
N GLY A 686 8.13 -25.71 15.79
CA GLY A 686 8.67 -25.43 17.12
C GLY A 686 8.14 -24.16 17.83
N GLY A 687 7.07 -23.54 17.34
CA GLY A 687 6.58 -22.23 17.80
C GLY A 687 5.82 -22.22 19.13
N ALA A 688 6.31 -22.88 20.19
CA ALA A 688 5.64 -22.94 21.49
C ALA A 688 6.61 -22.81 22.68
N GLY A 689 6.84 -21.55 23.10
CA GLY A 689 7.30 -21.20 24.45
C GLY A 689 8.76 -21.48 24.79
N GLU A 690 9.62 -20.46 24.68
CA GLU A 690 10.86 -20.40 25.46
C GLU A 690 11.13 -18.94 25.88
N GLY A 691 10.35 -18.51 26.86
CA GLY A 691 10.51 -17.25 27.57
C GLY A 691 11.01 -17.50 28.99
N ASP A 692 12.21 -18.07 29.12
CA ASP A 692 12.97 -17.98 30.36
C ASP A 692 14.47 -17.93 30.06
N ARG A 693 15.16 -16.92 30.60
CA ARG A 693 16.62 -16.77 30.53
C ARG A 693 17.08 -16.27 31.88
N ASP A 694 17.74 -17.15 32.62
CA ASP A 694 18.26 -16.91 33.97
C ASP A 694 19.14 -15.65 34.05
N LEU A 695 18.58 -14.56 34.55
CA LEU A 695 19.27 -13.29 34.80
C LEU A 695 20.23 -13.34 36.00
N GLU A 696 20.24 -14.40 36.80
CA GLU A 696 21.16 -14.56 37.93
C GLU A 696 22.60 -14.91 37.52
N LYS A 697 22.82 -15.39 36.28
CA LYS A 697 24.15 -15.83 35.85
C LYS A 697 25.05 -14.67 35.41
N ASP A 698 24.50 -13.71 34.68
CA ASP A 698 25.25 -12.56 34.16
C ASP A 698 25.65 -11.54 35.25
N ILE A 699 24.95 -11.53 36.39
CA ILE A 699 25.27 -10.67 37.54
C ILE A 699 26.52 -11.19 38.30
N ARG A 700 26.79 -12.50 38.29
CA ARG A 700 27.96 -13.07 38.99
C ARG A 700 29.28 -12.88 38.25
N GLU A 701 29.26 -12.80 36.92
CA GLU A 701 30.49 -12.59 36.14
C GLU A 701 30.95 -11.12 36.10
N THR A 702 30.19 -10.19 36.68
CA THR A 702 30.61 -8.77 36.80
C THR A 702 31.26 -8.38 38.14
N GLU A 703 31.15 -9.20 39.19
CA GLU A 703 31.70 -8.87 40.53
C GLU A 703 33.10 -9.48 40.81
N GLU A 704 33.53 -10.53 40.11
CA GLU A 704 34.86 -11.15 40.34
C GLU A 704 36.01 -10.49 39.54
N GLY A 705 35.74 -9.43 38.78
CA GLY A 705 36.70 -8.82 37.85
C GLY A 705 37.62 -7.73 38.41
N ASN A 706 37.41 -7.27 39.65
CA ASN A 706 38.01 -6.01 40.11
C ASN A 706 38.46 -6.02 41.59
N ASP A 707 39.42 -6.89 41.93
CA ASP A 707 40.26 -6.67 43.11
C ASP A 707 41.67 -7.28 42.96
N GLY A 708 42.69 -6.57 43.43
CA GLY A 708 44.05 -7.11 43.58
C GLY A 708 45.14 -6.64 42.60
N LYS A 709 45.49 -5.34 42.63
CA LYS A 709 46.87 -4.86 42.37
C LYS A 709 47.07 -3.38 42.74
N GLU A 710 47.44 -3.10 43.99
CA GLU A 710 48.34 -1.97 44.35
C GLU A 710 48.81 -2.07 45.82
N GLY A 711 49.97 -1.46 46.13
CA GLY A 711 50.74 -1.60 47.40
C GLY A 711 51.93 -2.55 47.21
N GLU A 712 53.20 -2.16 47.39
CA GLU A 712 53.84 -1.19 48.29
C GLU A 712 55.10 -0.54 47.65
N PRO A 713 55.82 0.41 48.30
CA PRO A 713 55.37 1.47 49.24
C PRO A 713 56.04 2.85 49.00
N SER A 714 55.45 3.93 49.53
CA SER A 714 56.12 5.14 50.06
C SER A 714 55.13 6.02 50.83
#